data_AF-L2FDW5-F1
#
_entry.id   AF-L2FDW5-F1
#
_cell.length_a   1.000
_cell.length_b   1.000
_cell.length_c   1.000
_cell.angle_alpha   90.00
_cell.angle_beta   90.00
_cell.angle_gamma   90.00
#
_symmetry.space_group_name_H-M   'P 1'
#
loop_
_entity.id
_entity.type
_entity.pdbx_description
1 polymer ?
#
loop_
_entity_poly.entity_id
_entity_poly.type
_entity_poly.pdbx_seq_one_letter_code
_entity_poly.pdbx_strand_id
1 'polypeptide(L)'
;MVRVTEELALSAEHLTLYHAADPLLGHLPVLIFHGYSTTANYTLNSSRVQIHVYSPAGFQSFPRLTIQPNSPFYAVVNHLPREWQGDEIYRGLAFGLYKYFQELPEVVKNHLKNTYPTTRGRRPGSGPALFGEQHAADLAKNMIKSENTVEVLETLQTALQTQHLSNVDIDFVLPPGSIVPLQPEDLEEVPEDEDDILDPTLRQYGGYSSLVKLLGEPVFLPTSRLRRAPSKPTSLNRSKSFSKDQKVELRMKLGELVDTEERYVLKLNELVKHIADEFRQSARQRDASSLSPSEDELEKLFPVSADKILQVNSAFMQELRKIMDDTEDEALKDMETTTVALTGSRLGSPSKAKDPSGALAIARIFLEWFPKFTDCYQDYIRASQHFPTLLNSFLDEQSSFRQRVIQKGEQTVRSILIEPVQRLPRYSLLIDQIVQCLPMTHPALQPMLKARDIITNICSMDDPVPEKPHVTGRLRNLVESWPLDLEPVGRLVLAADFVELPAPYRLLDPPQMSERAGIFLLFSDCLVILKKLGPKPMCGRDLLREIDKPSAAGLLMSMTNAAGGQASYELAFTGWHSLSDVRFSESADGTLIWMTSTQEMKGAHAGEWVTGTAVTSRCFLLEESFEAKGSKWTEDIVKARVEGRFSEKEREDPSWSLRSFRLPDNNLGVFAAVFQEGADQLIEGRREPAPIRIVIDHEKGTKGAPIGHYGVEITVNVRSGDLKKVNMQTAGLNGRQFADDVALDDFLPTLTRRVIQLLSLQFNASNLRLAPALVSYYTKILKGLPLMTRAEKTRSFLASSPVKGLFSSIWGGSTNTEAHSPPKHNRTPVTNLFPPPPVSRANSDQGSVFGSARGKDGIKMAGDDRPENPLVRLEQTFTGYVASLQNRKGSIVGRMLLNRSVADELSVNDLYNRLIESPFDLDASSELGADVIFVAFEKFIRIAWCEQMGPIMTKQALDTLLERMNRQVPGNFADFVNFMFKDMAPQNQRAFTALIKLLADLLDGCGNDGDRGILTVSFAELLVHDGTAQNYINLLDRLVEDCDRIFDEPGGIHLTVQQAFESMNSRSGKSHTGSLTSNTSSIRRKFGFDTLLRQNSKNDSERPSVWRTLSKHGRHPASADAASSSSLSKMTSARARSIDSGTGTQPGPNKLRRPGCQ
;
A
#
# COMPACT_ATOMS: atom_id res chain seq x y z
N MET A 1 17.23 -3.24 5.39
CA MET A 1 17.35 -3.19 3.91
C MET A 1 18.81 -2.96 3.54
N VAL A 2 19.21 -3.05 2.27
CA VAL A 2 20.60 -2.67 1.89
C VAL A 2 20.72 -1.16 1.91
N ARG A 3 21.55 -0.61 2.80
CA ARG A 3 21.89 0.82 2.82
C ARG A 3 22.86 1.12 1.68
N VAL A 4 22.50 2.07 0.83
CA VAL A 4 23.28 2.43 -0.39
C VAL A 4 23.89 3.83 -0.35
N THR A 5 23.43 4.72 0.54
CA THR A 5 24.10 6.00 0.80
C THR A 5 24.66 6.07 2.23
N GLU A 6 25.72 6.86 2.39
CA GLU A 6 26.23 7.25 3.70
C GLU A 6 25.31 8.31 4.33
N GLU A 7 25.40 8.46 5.65
CA GLU A 7 24.55 9.36 6.44
C GLU A 7 25.36 10.60 6.82
N LEU A 8 24.74 11.77 6.75
CA LEU A 8 25.35 13.02 7.19
C LEU A 8 25.39 13.10 8.73
N ALA A 9 26.29 12.32 9.32
CA ALA A 9 26.66 12.36 10.74
C ALA A 9 27.45 13.63 11.08
N LEU A 10 26.82 14.79 10.90
CA LEU A 10 27.38 16.13 11.08
C LEU A 10 26.68 16.84 12.24
N SER A 11 27.47 17.34 13.21
CA SER A 11 26.95 18.09 14.36
C SER A 11 26.95 19.58 14.05
N ALA A 12 25.76 20.19 14.02
CA ALA A 12 25.58 21.62 13.73
C ALA A 12 26.36 22.54 14.68
N GLU A 13 26.43 22.19 15.96
CA GLU A 13 27.06 22.99 17.02
C GLU A 13 28.58 23.10 16.90
N HIS A 14 29.23 22.12 16.25
CA HIS A 14 30.69 21.99 16.19
C HIS A 14 31.30 22.37 14.85
N LEU A 15 30.47 22.79 13.88
CA LEU A 15 30.86 23.05 12.51
C LEU A 15 30.58 24.49 12.10
N THR A 16 31.48 25.06 11.30
CA THR A 16 31.30 26.33 10.60
C THR A 16 31.31 26.07 9.10
N LEU A 17 30.27 26.51 8.39
CA LEU A 17 30.22 26.43 6.94
C LEU A 17 31.05 27.55 6.30
N TYR A 18 31.90 27.16 5.35
CA TYR A 18 32.59 28.02 4.40
C TYR A 18 32.11 27.69 2.97
N HIS A 19 31.98 28.67 2.09
CA HIS A 19 31.58 28.44 0.71
C HIS A 19 32.27 29.37 -0.29
N ALA A 20 32.48 28.88 -1.50
CA ALA A 20 32.95 29.65 -2.65
C ALA A 20 32.28 29.19 -3.94
N ALA A 21 32.23 30.03 -4.96
CA ALA A 21 31.83 29.63 -6.32
C ALA A 21 33.09 29.23 -7.11
N ASP A 22 33.14 28.00 -7.62
CA ASP A 22 34.29 27.43 -8.33
C ASP A 22 34.28 27.85 -9.82
N PRO A 23 35.23 28.70 -10.29
CA PRO A 23 35.25 29.16 -11.67
C PRO A 23 35.59 28.07 -12.70
N LEU A 24 36.24 26.98 -12.28
CA LEU A 24 36.59 25.86 -13.16
C LEU A 24 35.45 24.84 -13.26
N LEU A 25 34.58 24.74 -12.25
CA LEU A 25 33.32 23.99 -12.27
C LEU A 25 32.10 24.86 -12.63
N GLY A 26 32.26 25.79 -13.57
CA GLY A 26 31.14 26.57 -14.13
C GLY A 26 30.46 27.53 -13.14
N HIS A 27 31.21 28.04 -12.17
CA HIS A 27 30.74 28.88 -11.05
C HIS A 27 29.72 28.20 -10.12
N LEU A 28 29.73 26.86 -10.04
CA LEU A 28 28.94 26.13 -9.05
C LEU A 28 29.49 26.33 -7.63
N PRO A 29 28.63 26.36 -6.59
CA PRO A 29 29.08 26.49 -5.22
C PRO A 29 29.76 25.21 -4.73
N VAL A 30 30.84 25.38 -3.96
CA VAL A 30 31.52 24.34 -3.20
C VAL A 30 31.44 24.72 -1.73
N LEU A 31 31.02 23.77 -0.89
CA LEU A 31 30.82 23.96 0.54
C LEU A 31 31.88 23.17 1.31
N ILE A 32 32.41 23.76 2.38
CA ILE A 32 33.32 23.10 3.31
C ILE A 32 32.86 23.40 4.74
N PHE A 33 32.44 22.37 5.46
CA PHE A 33 32.17 22.44 6.89
C PHE A 33 33.47 22.17 7.65
N HIS A 34 33.91 23.12 8.46
CA HIS A 34 35.14 23.03 9.25
C HIS A 34 34.84 23.09 10.75
N GLY A 35 35.48 22.22 11.53
CA GLY A 35 35.40 22.24 12.99
C GLY A 35 36.67 21.69 13.64
N TYR A 36 36.80 21.83 14.96
CA TYR A 36 37.86 21.18 15.74
C TYR A 36 37.52 19.71 15.96
N SER A 37 38.54 18.83 16.00
CA SER A 37 38.33 17.40 16.27
C SER A 37 38.24 17.15 17.79
N THR A 38 37.33 16.26 18.21
CA THR A 38 37.02 15.99 19.63
C THR A 38 38.14 15.32 20.43
N THR A 39 39.28 15.00 19.80
CA THR A 39 40.48 14.41 20.44
C THR A 39 41.70 15.33 20.31
N ALA A 40 41.54 16.59 20.72
CA ALA A 40 42.53 17.66 20.62
C ALA A 40 43.58 17.62 21.75
N ASN A 41 44.58 16.74 21.62
CA ASN A 41 45.87 16.98 22.26
C ASN A 41 46.67 17.91 21.35
N TYR A 42 46.78 19.19 21.70
CA TYR A 42 47.58 20.16 20.96
C TYR A 42 49.06 19.77 20.98
N THR A 43 49.66 19.68 19.80
CA THR A 43 51.12 19.68 19.62
C THR A 43 51.49 20.82 18.68
N LEU A 44 52.58 21.53 18.99
CA LEU A 44 52.94 22.83 18.39
C LEU A 44 53.05 22.87 16.85
N ASN A 45 53.11 21.71 16.19
CA ASN A 45 53.31 21.58 14.74
C ASN A 45 52.21 20.78 14.00
N SER A 46 51.10 20.40 14.65
CA SER A 46 50.01 19.71 13.92
C SER A 46 48.61 20.06 14.43
N SER A 47 47.77 20.50 13.48
CA SER A 47 46.36 20.81 13.69
C SER A 47 45.49 19.57 13.48
N ARG A 48 44.55 19.32 14.41
CA ARG A 48 43.56 18.23 14.32
C ARG A 48 42.16 18.80 14.12
N VAL A 49 41.72 18.81 12.88
CA VAL A 49 40.43 19.37 12.45
C VAL A 49 39.49 18.28 11.97
N GLN A 50 38.21 18.62 11.83
CA GLN A 50 37.24 17.88 11.03
C GLN A 50 36.84 18.74 9.84
N ILE A 51 36.78 18.13 8.64
CA ILE A 51 36.45 18.81 7.39
C ILE A 51 35.48 17.94 6.60
N HIS A 52 34.39 18.53 6.12
CA HIS A 52 33.40 17.83 5.29
C HIS A 52 33.13 18.68 4.06
N VAL A 53 33.35 18.11 2.87
CA VAL A 53 33.28 18.83 1.60
C VAL A 53 32.04 18.38 0.85
N TYR A 54 31.25 19.33 0.36
CA TYR A 54 30.14 19.08 -0.56
C TYR A 54 30.33 19.88 -1.84
N SER A 55 30.35 19.19 -2.98
CA SER A 55 30.51 19.79 -4.30
C SER A 55 29.67 19.05 -5.35
N PRO A 56 29.62 19.51 -6.60
CA PRO A 56 28.98 18.80 -7.71
C PRO A 56 29.49 17.35 -7.90
N ALA A 57 30.70 17.05 -7.42
CA ALA A 57 31.29 15.71 -7.44
C ALA A 57 30.81 14.78 -6.31
N GLY A 58 30.00 15.28 -5.36
CA GLY A 58 29.44 14.54 -4.23
C GLY A 58 29.89 15.04 -2.86
N PHE A 59 29.44 14.36 -1.81
CA PHE A 59 29.81 14.62 -0.42
C PHE A 59 30.97 13.74 0.03
N GLN A 60 31.90 14.26 0.83
CA GLN A 60 32.90 13.45 1.53
C GLN A 60 33.19 14.02 2.94
N SER A 61 33.35 13.12 3.91
CA SER A 61 33.52 13.43 5.32
C SER A 61 34.91 13.06 5.85
N PHE A 62 35.61 14.00 6.49
CA PHE A 62 36.89 13.78 7.18
C PHE A 62 36.77 14.17 8.66
N PRO A 63 36.15 13.34 9.53
CA PRO A 63 35.91 13.66 10.94
C PRO A 63 37.19 13.73 11.80
N ARG A 64 38.32 13.22 11.29
CA ARG A 64 39.64 13.27 11.92
C ARG A 64 40.71 13.51 10.86
N LEU A 65 41.05 14.77 10.63
CA LEU A 65 42.07 15.19 9.68
C LEU A 65 43.23 15.84 10.44
N THR A 66 44.43 15.28 10.29
CA THR A 66 45.65 15.83 10.91
C THR A 66 46.48 16.52 9.84
N ILE A 67 46.67 17.83 9.98
CA ILE A 67 47.43 18.66 9.04
C ILE A 67 48.90 18.66 9.50
N GLN A 68 49.80 18.15 8.68
CA GLN A 68 51.24 18.09 8.96
C GLN A 68 52.07 18.41 7.70
N PRO A 69 53.20 19.12 7.81
CA PRO A 69 54.07 19.47 6.67
C PRO A 69 54.67 18.27 5.91
N ASN A 70 54.75 17.10 6.53
CA ASN A 70 55.23 15.86 5.93
C ASN A 70 54.17 15.12 5.09
N SER A 71 52.91 15.58 5.11
CA SER A 71 51.82 14.94 4.38
C SER A 71 51.90 15.25 2.88
N PRO A 72 51.64 14.28 1.98
CA PRO A 72 51.65 14.53 0.54
C PRO A 72 50.63 15.60 0.10
N PHE A 73 49.59 15.85 0.90
CA PHE A 73 48.59 16.88 0.62
C PHE A 73 49.00 18.29 1.08
N TYR A 74 50.09 18.45 1.83
CA TYR A 74 50.50 19.76 2.37
C TYR A 74 51.04 20.71 1.29
N ALA A 75 51.46 20.19 0.13
CA ALA A 75 51.95 21.01 -0.99
C ALA A 75 50.97 22.13 -1.40
N VAL A 76 49.66 21.90 -1.28
CA VAL A 76 48.60 22.91 -1.52
C VAL A 76 48.79 24.20 -0.69
N VAL A 77 49.30 24.09 0.54
CA VAL A 77 49.48 25.23 1.44
C VAL A 77 50.53 26.21 0.88
N ASN A 78 51.54 25.72 0.17
CA ASN A 78 52.57 26.57 -0.43
C ASN A 78 52.02 27.48 -1.54
N HIS A 79 50.89 27.12 -2.15
CA HIS A 79 50.22 27.91 -3.19
C HIS A 79 49.20 28.93 -2.63
N LEU A 80 48.88 28.89 -1.32
CA LEU A 80 48.11 29.95 -0.66
C LEU A 80 48.95 31.25 -0.59
N PRO A 81 48.33 32.44 -0.57
CA PRO A 81 49.06 33.69 -0.30
C PRO A 81 49.65 33.66 1.11
N ARG A 82 50.83 34.30 1.30
CA ARG A 82 51.61 34.24 2.55
C ARG A 82 50.83 34.62 3.82
N GLU A 83 49.86 35.53 3.70
CA GLU A 83 48.96 35.93 4.78
C GLU A 83 48.08 34.77 5.29
N TRP A 84 47.61 33.89 4.41
CA TRP A 84 46.75 32.74 4.72
C TRP A 84 47.55 31.46 5.04
N GLN A 85 48.84 31.41 4.69
CA GLN A 85 49.73 30.30 5.07
C GLN A 85 49.93 30.19 6.59
N GLY A 86 49.78 31.29 7.34
CA GLY A 86 49.81 31.29 8.80
C GLY A 86 48.49 30.86 9.46
N ASP A 87 47.36 31.03 8.77
CA ASP A 87 46.03 30.76 9.31
C ASP A 87 45.77 29.24 9.38
N GLU A 88 45.36 28.75 10.55
CA GLU A 88 45.02 27.34 10.76
C GLU A 88 43.78 26.90 9.97
N ILE A 89 42.77 27.77 9.87
CA ILE A 89 41.51 27.49 9.18
C ILE A 89 41.77 27.38 7.68
N TYR A 90 42.42 28.37 7.07
CA TYR A 90 42.64 28.35 5.61
C TYR A 90 43.64 27.27 5.16
N ARG A 91 44.65 26.96 6.00
CA ARG A 91 45.46 25.74 5.82
C ARG A 91 44.59 24.49 5.84
N GLY A 92 43.66 24.38 6.79
CA GLY A 92 42.69 23.30 6.86
C GLY A 92 41.83 23.20 5.61
N LEU A 93 41.15 24.28 5.22
CA LEU A 93 40.28 24.35 4.04
C LEU A 93 41.03 23.89 2.78
N ALA A 94 42.23 24.42 2.51
CA ALA A 94 43.03 24.06 1.35
C ALA A 94 43.49 22.58 1.39
N PHE A 95 43.98 22.12 2.54
CA PHE A 95 44.44 20.74 2.74
C PHE A 95 43.30 19.72 2.59
N GLY A 96 42.15 19.97 3.21
CA GLY A 96 40.97 19.12 3.12
C GLY A 96 40.35 19.09 1.72
N LEU A 97 40.30 20.25 1.05
CA LEU A 97 39.82 20.35 -0.33
C LEU A 97 40.75 19.65 -1.33
N TYR A 98 42.08 19.77 -1.18
CA TYR A 98 43.01 19.06 -2.04
C TYR A 98 42.97 17.55 -1.81
N LYS A 99 42.83 17.11 -0.54
CA LYS A 99 42.60 15.71 -0.22
C LYS A 99 41.31 15.17 -0.87
N TYR A 100 40.21 15.90 -0.76
CA TYR A 100 38.94 15.60 -1.46
C TYR A 100 39.15 15.46 -2.97
N PHE A 101 39.83 16.44 -3.60
CA PHE A 101 40.16 16.38 -5.02
C PHE A 101 41.01 15.16 -5.41
N GLN A 102 41.90 14.67 -4.53
CA GLN A 102 42.66 13.45 -4.82
C GLN A 102 41.79 12.19 -4.67
N GLU A 103 40.99 12.08 -3.61
CA GLU A 103 40.17 10.90 -3.32
C GLU A 103 38.90 10.75 -4.19
N LEU A 104 38.48 11.80 -4.92
CA LEU A 104 37.39 11.72 -5.90
C LEU A 104 37.64 10.62 -6.97
N PRO A 105 36.63 9.82 -7.36
CA PRO A 105 36.78 8.83 -8.42
C PRO A 105 37.13 9.45 -9.78
N GLU A 106 38.04 8.83 -10.53
CA GLU A 106 38.48 9.37 -11.83
C GLU A 106 37.36 9.44 -12.86
N VAL A 107 36.35 8.57 -12.75
CA VAL A 107 35.09 8.63 -13.51
C VAL A 107 34.40 9.99 -13.33
N VAL A 108 34.25 10.46 -12.09
CA VAL A 108 33.61 11.74 -11.76
C VAL A 108 34.47 12.91 -12.22
N LYS A 109 35.79 12.83 -12.00
CA LYS A 109 36.74 13.85 -12.47
C LYS A 109 36.66 14.01 -13.98
N ASN A 110 36.66 12.91 -14.73
CA ASN A 110 36.58 12.95 -16.20
C ASN A 110 35.21 13.42 -16.70
N HIS A 111 34.12 13.01 -16.06
CA HIS A 111 32.80 13.55 -16.37
C HIS A 111 32.75 15.08 -16.16
N LEU A 112 33.24 15.60 -15.03
CA LEU A 112 33.26 17.03 -14.76
C LEU A 112 34.23 17.82 -15.67
N LYS A 113 35.42 17.28 -15.99
CA LYS A 113 36.34 17.87 -16.99
C LYS A 113 35.68 18.01 -18.37
N ASN A 114 34.88 17.01 -18.77
CA ASN A 114 34.17 17.02 -20.05
C ASN A 114 32.96 17.97 -20.06
N THR A 115 32.22 18.04 -18.95
CA THR A 115 31.05 18.94 -18.79
C THR A 115 31.48 20.41 -18.66
N TYR A 116 32.61 20.68 -18.00
CA TYR A 116 33.17 22.01 -17.77
C TYR A 116 34.58 22.15 -18.36
N PRO A 117 34.74 22.21 -19.69
CA PRO A 117 36.05 22.30 -20.33
C PRO A 117 36.70 23.68 -20.08
N THR A 118 37.72 23.68 -19.21
CA THR A 118 38.45 24.88 -18.76
C THR A 118 39.30 25.58 -19.84
N THR A 119 39.32 25.06 -21.06
CA THR A 119 40.21 25.47 -22.16
C THR A 119 39.57 26.36 -23.22
N ARG A 120 38.29 26.77 -23.09
CA ARG A 120 37.66 27.72 -24.03
C ARG A 120 38.33 29.11 -23.96
N GLY A 121 39.36 29.30 -24.79
CA GLY A 121 40.02 30.60 -25.03
C GLY A 121 41.39 30.83 -24.37
N ARG A 122 41.99 29.84 -23.68
CA ARG A 122 43.34 29.95 -23.09
C ARG A 122 44.35 29.06 -23.82
N ARG A 123 45.63 29.44 -23.81
CA ARG A 123 46.71 28.60 -24.37
C ARG A 123 46.79 27.28 -23.56
N PRO A 124 47.03 26.13 -24.20
CA PRO A 124 47.26 24.87 -23.49
C PRO A 124 48.36 25.06 -22.42
N GLY A 125 48.06 24.65 -21.18
CA GLY A 125 48.98 24.76 -20.05
C GLY A 125 49.07 26.12 -19.34
N SER A 126 48.32 27.16 -19.75
CA SER A 126 48.43 28.51 -19.16
C SER A 126 47.42 28.82 -18.03
N GLY A 127 46.87 27.81 -17.36
CA GLY A 127 45.90 27.98 -16.28
C GLY A 127 45.91 26.80 -15.30
N PRO A 128 45.40 26.96 -14.07
CA PRO A 128 45.37 25.88 -13.08
C PRO A 128 44.57 24.68 -13.61
N ALA A 129 45.13 23.49 -13.46
CA ALA A 129 44.45 22.26 -13.80
C ALA A 129 43.29 22.00 -12.82
N LEU A 130 42.12 21.65 -13.35
CA LEU A 130 40.97 21.26 -12.54
C LEU A 130 41.35 20.06 -11.64
N PHE A 131 41.01 20.16 -10.36
CA PHE A 131 41.42 19.24 -9.28
C PHE A 131 42.92 19.24 -8.89
N GLY A 132 43.72 20.19 -9.38
CA GLY A 132 45.13 20.35 -8.98
C GLY A 132 45.35 21.15 -7.68
N GLU A 133 46.61 21.24 -7.25
CA GLU A 133 47.03 21.99 -6.04
C GLU A 133 46.65 23.47 -6.11
N GLN A 134 47.07 24.16 -7.17
CA GLN A 134 46.74 25.57 -7.38
C GLN A 134 45.21 25.81 -7.35
N HIS A 135 44.44 24.88 -7.91
CA HIS A 135 42.97 24.97 -7.90
C HIS A 135 42.40 24.91 -6.48
N ALA A 136 42.86 23.98 -5.65
CA ALA A 136 42.42 23.88 -4.26
C ALA A 136 42.85 25.10 -3.42
N ALA A 137 44.05 25.63 -3.65
CA ALA A 137 44.52 26.84 -2.98
C ALA A 137 43.73 28.10 -3.39
N ASP A 138 43.50 28.29 -4.70
CA ASP A 138 42.73 29.41 -5.24
C ASP A 138 41.26 29.37 -4.73
N LEU A 139 40.65 28.18 -4.68
CA LEU A 139 39.29 28.02 -4.19
C LEU A 139 39.20 28.24 -2.67
N ALA A 140 40.13 27.69 -1.88
CA ALA A 140 40.19 27.89 -0.43
C ALA A 140 40.41 29.37 -0.05
N LYS A 141 41.23 30.11 -0.81
CA LYS A 141 41.41 31.56 -0.65
C LYS A 141 40.10 32.34 -0.83
N ASN A 142 39.22 31.88 -1.74
CA ASN A 142 37.96 32.53 -2.06
C ASN A 142 36.78 32.08 -1.17
N MET A 143 37.03 31.24 -0.16
CA MET A 143 36.00 30.75 0.77
C MET A 143 35.52 31.84 1.71
N ILE A 144 34.20 32.05 1.76
CA ILE A 144 33.53 32.98 2.66
C ILE A 144 32.82 32.18 3.75
N LYS A 145 32.96 32.60 5.01
CA LYS A 145 32.22 32.03 6.14
C LYS A 145 30.73 32.34 6.01
N SER A 146 29.87 31.31 6.08
CA SER A 146 28.42 31.48 6.07
C SER A 146 27.88 31.75 7.47
N GLU A 147 26.90 32.64 7.57
CA GLU A 147 26.15 32.92 8.81
C GLU A 147 25.07 31.86 9.07
N ASN A 148 24.56 31.19 8.03
CA ASN A 148 23.41 30.28 8.10
C ASN A 148 23.82 28.79 8.07
N THR A 149 24.78 28.40 8.92
CA THR A 149 25.34 27.04 8.91
C THR A 149 24.29 25.97 9.28
N VAL A 150 23.37 26.29 10.21
CA VAL A 150 22.38 25.33 10.72
C VAL A 150 21.33 24.99 9.67
N GLU A 151 20.67 25.98 9.06
CA GLU A 151 19.62 25.72 8.06
C GLU A 151 20.18 25.00 6.83
N VAL A 152 21.39 25.36 6.37
CA VAL A 152 22.06 24.65 5.26
C VAL A 152 22.35 23.19 5.64
N LEU A 153 22.72 22.93 6.88
CA LEU A 153 23.01 21.56 7.34
C LEU A 153 21.73 20.71 7.45
N GLU A 154 20.66 21.24 8.04
CA GLU A 154 19.34 20.59 8.09
C GLU A 154 18.84 20.27 6.67
N THR A 155 18.95 21.24 5.76
CA THR A 155 18.58 21.06 4.34
C THR A 155 19.37 19.93 3.68
N LEU A 156 20.68 19.83 3.95
CA LEU A 156 21.51 18.75 3.42
C LEU A 156 21.20 17.41 4.06
N GLN A 157 20.85 17.36 5.35
CA GLN A 157 20.42 16.12 6.03
C GLN A 157 19.12 15.59 5.44
N THR A 158 18.14 16.45 5.13
CA THR A 158 16.92 16.04 4.40
C THR A 158 17.23 15.62 2.95
N ALA A 159 18.05 16.39 2.24
CA ALA A 159 18.29 16.18 0.82
C ALA A 159 19.15 14.93 0.51
N LEU A 160 20.14 14.66 1.38
CA LEU A 160 21.10 13.56 1.31
C LEU A 160 20.81 12.47 2.36
N GLN A 161 19.55 12.32 2.76
CA GLN A 161 19.11 11.31 3.71
C GLN A 161 19.50 9.88 3.25
N THR A 162 19.56 8.96 4.22
CA THR A 162 19.94 7.57 3.97
C THR A 162 18.94 6.88 3.04
N GLN A 163 19.43 6.32 1.95
CA GLN A 163 18.65 5.58 0.97
C GLN A 163 18.94 4.08 1.06
N HIS A 164 17.91 3.29 0.73
CA HIS A 164 17.92 1.85 0.87
C HIS A 164 17.41 1.12 -0.39
N LEU A 165 17.79 -0.16 -0.51
CA LEU A 165 17.19 -1.13 -1.44
C LEU A 165 16.51 -2.24 -0.63
N SER A 166 15.18 -2.37 -0.76
CA SER A 166 14.43 -3.49 -0.18
C SER A 166 14.46 -4.76 -1.02
N ASN A 167 14.54 -4.66 -2.34
CA ASN A 167 14.33 -5.79 -3.25
C ASN A 167 15.39 -5.83 -4.36
N VAL A 168 15.85 -7.03 -4.71
CA VAL A 168 16.84 -7.25 -5.79
C VAL A 168 16.38 -8.34 -6.76
N ASP A 169 16.76 -8.14 -8.02
CA ASP A 169 16.52 -8.98 -9.19
C ASP A 169 17.79 -9.80 -9.49
N ILE A 170 17.68 -11.12 -9.53
CA ILE A 170 18.78 -12.06 -9.72
C ILE A 170 18.43 -13.08 -10.81
N ASP A 171 19.33 -13.31 -11.75
CA ASP A 171 19.30 -14.49 -12.62
C ASP A 171 20.12 -15.61 -11.97
N PHE A 172 19.54 -16.80 -11.77
CA PHE A 172 20.20 -18.00 -11.26
C PHE A 172 20.26 -19.05 -12.38
N VAL A 173 21.41 -19.13 -13.03
CA VAL A 173 21.58 -19.86 -14.29
C VAL A 173 22.23 -21.21 -14.03
N LEU A 174 21.49 -22.28 -14.35
CA LEU A 174 21.94 -23.66 -14.28
C LEU A 174 22.52 -24.15 -15.62
N PRO A 175 23.41 -25.17 -15.61
CA PRO A 175 23.91 -25.79 -16.82
C PRO A 175 22.78 -26.37 -17.69
N PRO A 176 22.92 -26.40 -19.03
CA PRO A 176 21.92 -26.99 -19.92
C PRO A 176 21.68 -28.47 -19.60
N GLY A 177 20.41 -28.88 -19.53
CA GLY A 177 20.01 -30.25 -19.15
C GLY A 177 19.94 -30.49 -17.63
N SER A 178 20.14 -29.46 -16.81
CA SER A 178 20.03 -29.57 -15.34
C SER A 178 18.60 -29.51 -14.82
N ILE A 179 17.64 -29.07 -15.66
CA ILE A 179 16.22 -29.00 -15.31
C ILE A 179 15.45 -30.01 -16.16
N VAL A 180 14.86 -31.01 -15.49
CA VAL A 180 14.05 -32.07 -16.08
C VAL A 180 12.59 -31.83 -15.68
N PRO A 181 11.71 -31.41 -16.61
CA PRO A 181 10.29 -31.22 -16.33
C PRO A 181 9.63 -32.47 -15.75
N LEU A 182 9.04 -32.33 -14.56
CA LEU A 182 8.23 -33.38 -13.93
C LEU A 182 6.99 -33.64 -14.79
N GLN A 183 6.73 -34.92 -15.08
CA GLN A 183 5.48 -35.36 -15.65
C GLN A 183 4.36 -35.29 -14.59
N PRO A 184 3.07 -35.27 -14.99
CA PRO A 184 1.96 -35.34 -14.05
C PRO A 184 2.06 -36.53 -13.08
N GLU A 185 2.60 -37.65 -13.55
CA GLU A 185 2.82 -38.88 -12.78
C GLU A 185 3.92 -38.70 -11.70
N ASP A 186 5.00 -37.95 -12.00
CA ASP A 186 6.12 -37.68 -11.07
C ASP A 186 5.70 -36.76 -9.89
N LEU A 187 4.56 -36.08 -10.02
CA LEU A 187 3.92 -35.29 -8.96
C LEU A 187 2.96 -36.11 -8.09
N GLU A 188 2.51 -37.28 -8.58
CA GLU A 188 1.61 -38.20 -7.87
C GLU A 188 2.42 -39.27 -7.06
N GLU A 189 3.67 -39.56 -7.45
CA GLU A 189 4.58 -40.44 -6.71
C GLU A 189 5.54 -39.65 -5.78
N VAL A 190 5.23 -39.58 -4.48
CA VAL A 190 6.18 -39.15 -3.44
C VAL A 190 6.79 -40.39 -2.78
N PRO A 191 8.13 -40.59 -2.83
CA PRO A 191 8.76 -41.71 -2.13
C PRO A 191 8.63 -41.54 -0.61
N GLU A 192 8.30 -42.61 0.10
CA GLU A 192 8.14 -42.64 1.58
C GLU A 192 9.40 -42.16 2.33
N ASP A 193 10.58 -42.24 1.71
CA ASP A 193 11.86 -41.76 2.24
C ASP A 193 12.05 -40.22 2.12
N GLU A 194 11.16 -39.53 1.38
CA GLU A 194 11.26 -38.10 1.03
C GLU A 194 10.04 -37.24 1.45
N ASP A 195 9.19 -37.74 2.35
CA ASP A 195 8.01 -37.00 2.87
C ASP A 195 8.35 -35.64 3.53
N ASP A 196 9.62 -35.42 3.89
CA ASP A 196 10.16 -34.15 4.41
C ASP A 196 10.40 -33.06 3.31
N ILE A 197 10.18 -33.34 2.02
CA ILE A 197 10.35 -32.35 0.95
C ILE A 197 9.11 -31.46 0.83
N LEU A 198 9.11 -30.34 1.57
CA LEU A 198 8.05 -29.29 1.56
C LEU A 198 7.70 -28.67 0.19
N ASP A 199 8.46 -28.93 -0.88
CA ASP A 199 8.21 -28.41 -2.23
C ASP A 199 8.54 -29.49 -3.29
N PRO A 200 7.53 -30.22 -3.81
CA PRO A 200 7.76 -31.31 -4.76
C PRO A 200 8.35 -30.80 -6.09
N THR A 201 8.18 -29.51 -6.41
CA THR A 201 8.78 -28.90 -7.62
C THR A 201 10.30 -28.80 -7.53
N LEU A 202 10.94 -29.12 -6.40
CA LEU A 202 12.39 -29.17 -6.31
C LEU A 202 12.99 -30.35 -7.10
N ARG A 203 12.26 -31.45 -7.28
CA ARG A 203 12.76 -32.66 -7.97
C ARG A 203 13.26 -32.40 -9.39
N GLN A 204 12.66 -31.43 -10.09
CA GLN A 204 13.06 -31.06 -11.45
C GLN A 204 14.52 -30.59 -11.57
N TYR A 205 15.16 -30.14 -10.49
CA TYR A 205 16.55 -29.64 -10.50
C TYR A 205 17.60 -30.74 -10.26
N GLY A 206 17.18 -32.00 -10.06
CA GLY A 206 18.06 -33.15 -9.87
C GLY A 206 19.12 -32.89 -8.80
N GLY A 207 20.40 -32.99 -9.18
CA GLY A 207 21.52 -32.73 -8.26
C GLY A 207 21.54 -31.32 -7.67
N TYR A 208 21.00 -30.30 -8.33
CA TYR A 208 21.03 -28.91 -7.84
C TYR A 208 19.86 -28.55 -6.90
N SER A 209 18.96 -29.50 -6.61
CA SER A 209 17.77 -29.30 -5.77
C SER A 209 18.09 -28.61 -4.44
N SER A 210 19.18 -28.99 -3.77
CA SER A 210 19.59 -28.41 -2.49
C SER A 210 20.05 -26.96 -2.60
N LEU A 211 20.64 -26.53 -3.72
CA LEU A 211 20.98 -25.12 -3.98
C LEU A 211 19.71 -24.31 -4.29
N VAL A 212 18.80 -24.85 -5.11
CA VAL A 212 17.56 -24.16 -5.49
C VAL A 212 16.60 -24.04 -4.30
N LYS A 213 16.59 -25.00 -3.37
CA LYS A 213 15.86 -24.95 -2.09
C LYS A 213 16.25 -23.74 -1.23
N LEU A 214 17.50 -23.28 -1.29
CA LEU A 214 17.97 -22.09 -0.56
C LEU A 214 17.41 -20.77 -1.13
N LEU A 215 16.94 -20.75 -2.39
CA LEU A 215 16.32 -19.57 -3.01
C LEU A 215 14.88 -19.32 -2.53
N GLY A 216 14.36 -20.16 -1.64
CA GLY A 216 13.05 -20.02 -1.01
C GLY A 216 11.89 -20.47 -1.90
N GLU A 217 10.76 -19.81 -1.72
CA GLU A 217 9.46 -20.26 -2.22
C GLU A 217 9.24 -19.85 -3.68
N PRO A 218 8.56 -20.69 -4.49
CA PRO A 218 8.17 -20.32 -5.85
C PRO A 218 7.20 -19.13 -5.84
N VAL A 219 7.45 -18.15 -6.71
CA VAL A 219 6.64 -16.94 -6.90
C VAL A 219 5.93 -17.03 -8.24
N PHE A 220 4.61 -16.90 -8.20
CA PHE A 220 3.81 -16.84 -9.41
C PHE A 220 3.87 -15.43 -10.04
N LEU A 221 4.18 -15.35 -11.34
CA LEU A 221 3.99 -14.16 -12.15
C LEU A 221 2.75 -14.35 -13.06
N PRO A 222 1.84 -13.37 -13.15
CA PRO A 222 0.73 -13.44 -14.09
C PRO A 222 1.18 -13.63 -15.54
N THR A 223 0.44 -14.45 -16.28
CA THR A 223 0.51 -14.57 -17.74
C THR A 223 -0.53 -13.64 -18.38
N SER A 224 -0.40 -13.30 -19.67
CA SER A 224 -1.37 -12.44 -20.36
C SER A 224 -2.75 -13.09 -20.47
N ARG A 225 -2.78 -14.43 -20.47
CA ARG A 225 -3.99 -15.25 -20.37
C ARG A 225 -4.71 -15.13 -19.01
N LEU A 226 -3.98 -14.87 -17.93
CA LEU A 226 -4.56 -14.48 -16.63
C LEU A 226 -4.97 -13.00 -16.69
N ARG A 227 -6.06 -12.74 -17.41
CA ARG A 227 -6.65 -11.41 -17.62
C ARG A 227 -7.00 -10.67 -16.32
N ARG A 228 -6.98 -11.37 -15.19
CA ARG A 228 -6.96 -10.82 -13.84
C ARG A 228 -5.90 -11.53 -12.99
N ALA A 229 -4.93 -10.75 -12.50
CA ALA A 229 -4.41 -11.03 -11.17
C ALA A 229 -5.59 -11.09 -10.19
N PRO A 230 -5.63 -12.03 -9.22
CA PRO A 230 -6.75 -12.20 -8.30
C PRO A 230 -7.26 -10.84 -7.82
N SER A 231 -8.54 -10.54 -8.06
CA SER A 231 -9.05 -9.20 -7.84
C SER A 231 -9.12 -8.93 -6.34
N LYS A 232 -8.26 -8.02 -5.88
CA LYS A 232 -7.68 -7.86 -4.53
C LYS A 232 -6.40 -8.69 -4.34
N PRO A 233 -5.31 -8.10 -3.81
CA PRO A 233 -4.26 -8.85 -3.15
C PRO A 233 -4.76 -9.37 -1.79
N THR A 234 -5.89 -10.08 -1.79
CA THR A 234 -6.24 -11.00 -0.71
C THR A 234 -5.08 -11.98 -0.67
N SER A 235 -4.43 -12.05 0.48
CA SER A 235 -3.40 -13.03 0.79
C SER A 235 -3.83 -14.42 0.32
N LEU A 236 -3.28 -14.87 -0.82
CA LEU A 236 -3.09 -16.30 -1.06
C LEU A 236 -2.35 -16.82 0.18
N ASN A 237 -3.01 -17.73 0.89
CA ASN A 237 -2.64 -18.07 2.25
C ASN A 237 -1.18 -18.56 2.26
N ARG A 238 -0.30 -17.79 2.92
CA ARG A 238 1.14 -18.09 3.05
C ARG A 238 1.41 -19.26 4.01
N SER A 239 0.39 -20.03 4.37
CA SER A 239 0.48 -21.20 5.23
C SER A 239 1.05 -22.36 4.42
N LYS A 240 2.27 -22.77 4.79
CA LYS A 240 3.02 -23.89 4.17
C LYS A 240 2.41 -25.27 4.45
N SER A 241 1.51 -25.34 5.43
CA SER A 241 0.78 -26.54 5.81
C SER A 241 -0.71 -26.37 5.49
N PHE A 242 -1.31 -27.44 4.97
CA PHE A 242 -2.74 -27.52 4.71
C PHE A 242 -3.45 -27.86 6.03
N SER A 243 -3.94 -26.84 6.73
CA SER A 243 -4.48 -27.02 8.09
C SER A 243 -5.78 -27.83 8.09
N LYS A 244 -6.13 -28.45 9.23
CA LYS A 244 -7.40 -29.16 9.38
C LYS A 244 -8.60 -28.26 9.07
N ASP A 245 -8.58 -27.01 9.53
CA ASP A 245 -9.64 -26.04 9.27
C ASP A 245 -9.72 -25.68 7.78
N GLN A 246 -8.58 -25.55 7.09
CA GLN A 246 -8.52 -25.32 5.64
C GLN A 246 -9.03 -26.53 4.83
N LYS A 247 -8.76 -27.77 5.28
CA LYS A 247 -9.29 -29.00 4.68
C LYS A 247 -10.81 -29.07 4.79
N VAL A 248 -11.34 -28.78 5.98
CA VAL A 248 -12.79 -28.72 6.24
C VAL A 248 -13.44 -27.62 5.41
N GLU A 249 -12.88 -26.41 5.39
CA GLU A 249 -13.39 -25.29 4.60
C GLU A 249 -13.37 -25.60 3.10
N LEU A 250 -12.28 -26.18 2.57
CA LEU A 250 -12.20 -26.63 1.18
C LEU A 250 -13.33 -27.62 0.86
N ARG A 251 -13.52 -28.65 1.69
CA ARG A 251 -14.58 -29.66 1.47
C ARG A 251 -15.98 -29.04 1.54
N MET A 252 -16.21 -28.08 2.44
CA MET A 252 -17.44 -27.28 2.49
C MET A 252 -17.66 -26.48 1.21
N LYS A 253 -16.63 -25.84 0.65
CA LYS A 253 -16.71 -25.08 -0.62
C LYS A 253 -16.93 -25.97 -1.84
N LEU A 254 -16.37 -27.17 -1.87
CA LEU A 254 -16.68 -28.17 -2.91
C LEU A 254 -18.12 -28.68 -2.77
N GLY A 255 -18.64 -28.83 -1.54
CA GLY A 255 -20.06 -29.10 -1.28
C GLY A 255 -20.98 -27.97 -1.77
N GLU A 256 -20.68 -26.72 -1.41
CA GLU A 256 -21.43 -25.53 -1.84
C GLU A 256 -21.50 -25.40 -3.38
N LEU A 257 -20.42 -25.74 -4.09
CA LEU A 257 -20.40 -25.81 -5.55
C LEU A 257 -21.44 -26.80 -6.09
N VAL A 258 -21.49 -28.03 -5.55
CA VAL A 258 -22.42 -29.08 -6.03
C VAL A 258 -23.85 -28.79 -5.63
N ASP A 259 -24.11 -28.38 -4.38
CA ASP A 259 -25.43 -27.95 -3.89
C ASP A 259 -26.02 -26.82 -4.76
N THR A 260 -25.20 -25.84 -5.10
CA THR A 260 -25.65 -24.71 -5.94
C THR A 260 -25.79 -25.09 -7.42
N GLU A 261 -25.10 -26.13 -7.90
CA GLU A 261 -25.30 -26.67 -9.24
C GLU A 261 -26.57 -27.52 -9.32
N GLU A 262 -26.87 -28.38 -8.34
CA GLU A 262 -28.11 -29.16 -8.30
C GLU A 262 -29.34 -28.24 -8.27
N ARG A 263 -29.32 -27.20 -7.42
CA ARG A 263 -30.37 -26.16 -7.39
C ARG A 263 -30.49 -25.38 -8.71
N TYR A 264 -29.37 -25.14 -9.40
CA TYR A 264 -29.38 -24.48 -10.71
C TYR A 264 -29.96 -25.37 -11.80
N VAL A 265 -29.57 -26.66 -11.85
CA VAL A 265 -30.13 -27.65 -12.78
C VAL A 265 -31.63 -27.85 -12.54
N LEU A 266 -32.11 -27.83 -11.29
CA LEU A 266 -33.54 -27.86 -10.98
C LEU A 266 -34.29 -26.64 -11.55
N LYS A 267 -33.76 -25.42 -11.38
CA LYS A 267 -34.33 -24.20 -11.99
C LYS A 267 -34.33 -24.24 -13.52
N LEU A 268 -33.26 -24.75 -14.14
CA LEU A 268 -33.20 -24.95 -15.60
C LEU A 268 -34.23 -25.98 -16.09
N ASN A 269 -34.47 -27.04 -15.30
CA ASN A 269 -35.46 -28.05 -15.61
C ASN A 269 -36.88 -27.46 -15.54
N GLU A 270 -37.17 -26.63 -14.53
CA GLU A 270 -38.39 -25.83 -14.45
C GLU A 270 -38.53 -24.89 -15.68
N LEU A 271 -37.48 -24.14 -16.03
CA LEU A 271 -37.47 -23.24 -17.18
C LEU A 271 -37.82 -23.97 -18.49
N VAL A 272 -37.18 -25.10 -18.77
CA VAL A 272 -37.32 -25.81 -20.04
C VAL A 272 -38.57 -26.68 -20.07
N LYS A 273 -38.69 -27.64 -19.13
CA LYS A 273 -39.70 -28.71 -19.20
C LYS A 273 -41.08 -28.31 -18.65
N HIS A 274 -41.15 -27.26 -17.83
CA HIS A 274 -42.39 -26.84 -17.19
C HIS A 274 -42.84 -25.44 -17.61
N ILE A 275 -41.93 -24.54 -17.96
CA ILE A 275 -42.28 -23.19 -18.43
C ILE A 275 -42.27 -23.17 -19.96
N ALA A 276 -41.12 -23.37 -20.61
CA ALA A 276 -40.99 -23.27 -22.06
C ALA A 276 -41.87 -24.29 -22.79
N ASP A 277 -41.88 -25.56 -22.39
CA ASP A 277 -42.66 -26.60 -23.07
C ASP A 277 -44.19 -26.41 -22.97
N GLU A 278 -44.71 -25.93 -21.85
CA GLU A 278 -46.13 -25.56 -21.73
C GLU A 278 -46.50 -24.41 -22.69
N PHE A 279 -45.64 -23.40 -22.81
CA PHE A 279 -45.83 -22.29 -23.73
C PHE A 279 -45.65 -22.69 -25.20
N ARG A 280 -44.66 -23.54 -25.53
CA ARG A 280 -44.42 -24.11 -26.87
C ARG A 280 -45.61 -24.96 -27.34
N GLN A 281 -46.12 -25.86 -26.49
CA GLN A 281 -47.32 -26.66 -26.80
C GLN A 281 -48.56 -25.78 -27.01
N SER A 282 -48.68 -24.70 -26.24
CA SER A 282 -49.79 -23.75 -26.36
C SER A 282 -49.73 -22.88 -27.62
N ALA A 283 -48.53 -22.51 -28.07
CA ALA A 283 -48.32 -21.81 -29.34
C ALA A 283 -48.68 -22.70 -30.53
N ARG A 284 -48.41 -24.01 -30.46
CA ARG A 284 -48.80 -25.00 -31.49
C ARG A 284 -50.30 -25.28 -31.57
N GLN A 285 -51.05 -25.02 -30.50
CA GLN A 285 -52.52 -25.18 -30.44
C GLN A 285 -53.26 -23.86 -30.74
N ARG A 286 -52.57 -22.84 -31.29
CA ARG A 286 -53.11 -21.50 -31.54
C ARG A 286 -54.03 -21.45 -32.76
N ASP A 287 -55.22 -20.86 -32.58
CA ASP A 287 -56.04 -20.33 -33.68
C ASP A 287 -55.38 -19.10 -34.34
N ALA A 288 -55.43 -19.04 -35.66
CA ALA A 288 -54.78 -17.99 -36.47
C ALA A 288 -55.26 -16.55 -36.16
N SER A 289 -56.42 -16.39 -35.51
CA SER A 289 -57.00 -15.11 -35.08
C SER A 289 -56.58 -14.66 -33.67
N SER A 290 -55.77 -15.45 -32.95
CA SER A 290 -55.37 -15.14 -31.57
C SER A 290 -54.24 -14.10 -31.49
N LEU A 291 -54.37 -13.16 -30.54
CA LEU A 291 -53.35 -12.19 -30.09
C LEU A 291 -52.40 -12.83 -29.05
N SER A 292 -51.91 -14.03 -29.31
CA SER A 292 -50.90 -14.69 -28.47
C SER A 292 -49.62 -14.89 -29.29
N PRO A 293 -48.41 -14.82 -28.72
CA PRO A 293 -47.17 -14.88 -29.48
C PRO A 293 -47.09 -16.11 -30.41
N SER A 294 -46.45 -15.93 -31.57
CA SER A 294 -46.18 -17.01 -32.53
C SER A 294 -45.06 -17.94 -32.06
N GLU A 295 -44.90 -19.11 -32.69
CA GLU A 295 -43.83 -20.07 -32.34
C GLU A 295 -42.44 -19.42 -32.50
N ASP A 296 -42.20 -18.71 -33.61
CA ASP A 296 -40.96 -17.95 -33.88
C ASP A 296 -40.66 -16.82 -32.85
N GLU A 297 -41.70 -16.19 -32.30
CA GLU A 297 -41.56 -15.16 -31.26
C GLU A 297 -41.31 -15.77 -29.88
N LEU A 298 -41.88 -16.95 -29.62
CA LEU A 298 -41.68 -17.69 -28.39
C LEU A 298 -40.30 -18.38 -28.36
N GLU A 299 -39.78 -18.82 -29.51
CA GLU A 299 -38.42 -19.33 -29.67
C GLU A 299 -37.36 -18.25 -29.38
N LYS A 300 -37.65 -16.97 -29.67
CA LYS A 300 -36.77 -15.85 -29.26
C LYS A 300 -36.75 -15.60 -27.75
N LEU A 301 -37.79 -15.98 -27.02
CA LEU A 301 -37.85 -15.87 -25.56
C LEU A 301 -37.32 -17.12 -24.84
N PHE A 302 -37.49 -18.30 -25.45
CA PHE A 302 -37.00 -19.60 -24.96
C PHE A 302 -36.11 -20.28 -26.02
N PRO A 303 -34.91 -19.74 -26.27
CA PRO A 303 -34.04 -20.20 -27.35
C PRO A 303 -33.56 -21.64 -27.11
N VAL A 304 -33.30 -22.38 -28.20
CA VAL A 304 -32.82 -23.78 -28.17
C VAL A 304 -31.49 -23.95 -27.40
N SER A 305 -30.73 -22.86 -27.22
CA SER A 305 -29.57 -22.83 -26.34
C SER A 305 -29.90 -23.13 -24.87
N ALA A 306 -31.12 -22.84 -24.40
CA ALA A 306 -31.60 -23.17 -23.06
C ALA A 306 -31.69 -24.68 -22.84
N ASP A 307 -32.23 -25.42 -23.82
CA ASP A 307 -32.33 -26.88 -23.81
C ASP A 307 -30.91 -27.51 -23.81
N LYS A 308 -29.97 -26.92 -24.57
CA LYS A 308 -28.55 -27.34 -24.61
C LYS A 308 -27.83 -27.03 -23.29
N ILE A 309 -28.08 -25.89 -22.65
CA ILE A 309 -27.57 -25.54 -21.31
C ILE A 309 -28.07 -26.57 -20.29
N LEU A 310 -29.38 -26.87 -20.25
CA LEU A 310 -29.91 -27.89 -19.34
C LEU A 310 -29.24 -29.25 -19.54
N GLN A 311 -29.03 -29.69 -20.78
CA GLN A 311 -28.35 -30.96 -21.06
C GLN A 311 -26.90 -30.96 -20.53
N VAL A 312 -26.12 -29.92 -20.86
CA VAL A 312 -24.69 -29.84 -20.53
C VAL A 312 -24.49 -29.68 -19.03
N ASN A 313 -25.24 -28.82 -18.36
CA ASN A 313 -25.17 -28.62 -16.90
C ASN A 313 -25.68 -29.82 -16.10
N SER A 314 -26.71 -30.54 -16.60
CA SER A 314 -27.16 -31.79 -15.94
C SER A 314 -26.07 -32.85 -15.92
N ALA A 315 -25.32 -33.02 -17.02
CA ALA A 315 -24.22 -33.98 -17.09
C ALA A 315 -22.99 -33.54 -16.27
N PHE A 316 -22.66 -32.24 -16.32
CA PHE A 316 -21.62 -31.64 -15.47
C PHE A 316 -21.91 -31.84 -13.97
N MET A 317 -23.15 -31.62 -13.53
CA MET A 317 -23.58 -31.84 -12.15
C MET A 317 -23.43 -33.31 -11.72
N GLN A 318 -23.78 -34.26 -12.60
CA GLN A 318 -23.63 -35.69 -12.32
C GLN A 318 -22.17 -36.11 -12.12
N GLU A 319 -21.24 -35.63 -12.95
CA GLU A 319 -19.81 -35.93 -12.77
C GLU A 319 -19.22 -35.22 -11.54
N LEU A 320 -19.63 -33.98 -11.23
CA LEU A 320 -19.23 -33.31 -9.98
C LEU A 320 -19.69 -34.08 -8.75
N ARG A 321 -20.97 -34.50 -8.72
CA ARG A 321 -21.54 -35.30 -7.63
C ARG A 321 -20.81 -36.62 -7.46
N LYS A 322 -20.57 -37.34 -8.57
CA LYS A 322 -19.83 -38.60 -8.55
C LYS A 322 -18.43 -38.46 -7.97
N ILE A 323 -17.69 -37.39 -8.27
CA ILE A 323 -16.39 -37.15 -7.62
C ILE A 323 -16.54 -36.87 -6.12
N MET A 324 -17.55 -36.08 -5.72
CA MET A 324 -17.81 -35.81 -4.31
C MET A 324 -18.14 -37.09 -3.54
N ASP A 325 -18.98 -37.96 -4.10
CA ASP A 325 -19.36 -39.26 -3.53
C ASP A 325 -18.13 -40.21 -3.50
N ASP A 326 -17.38 -40.35 -4.60
CA ASP A 326 -16.18 -41.20 -4.73
C ASP A 326 -15.02 -40.80 -3.80
N THR A 327 -15.01 -39.56 -3.27
CA THR A 327 -13.95 -39.03 -2.39
C THR A 327 -14.41 -38.80 -0.95
N GLU A 328 -15.67 -39.09 -0.60
CA GLU A 328 -16.21 -38.80 0.73
C GLU A 328 -15.45 -39.55 1.85
N ASP A 329 -15.26 -40.86 1.68
CA ASP A 329 -14.55 -41.73 2.63
C ASP A 329 -13.05 -41.42 2.75
N GLU A 330 -12.43 -40.86 1.70
CA GLU A 330 -11.01 -40.47 1.69
C GLU A 330 -10.83 -39.11 2.37
N ALA A 331 -11.70 -38.14 2.06
CA ALA A 331 -11.70 -36.82 2.68
C ALA A 331 -11.96 -36.88 4.19
N LEU A 332 -12.91 -37.71 4.64
CA LEU A 332 -13.22 -37.88 6.06
C LEU A 332 -12.00 -38.39 6.84
N LYS A 333 -11.28 -39.39 6.31
CA LYS A 333 -10.06 -39.92 6.93
C LYS A 333 -8.94 -38.88 6.96
N ASP A 334 -8.73 -38.12 5.90
CA ASP A 334 -7.69 -37.08 5.84
C ASP A 334 -7.95 -35.92 6.84
N MET A 335 -9.21 -35.56 7.07
CA MET A 335 -9.62 -34.58 8.09
C MET A 335 -9.45 -35.07 9.55
N GLU A 336 -9.44 -36.38 9.78
CA GLU A 336 -9.22 -36.99 11.11
C GLU A 336 -7.74 -37.27 11.42
N THR A 337 -6.96 -37.70 10.41
CA THR A 337 -5.64 -38.31 10.58
C THR A 337 -4.55 -37.37 11.15
N THR A 338 -4.73 -36.05 11.05
CA THR A 338 -3.75 -35.06 11.59
C THR A 338 -3.58 -35.12 13.12
N THR A 339 -4.41 -35.90 13.83
CA THR A 339 -4.42 -35.96 15.30
C THR A 339 -3.71 -37.19 15.91
N VAL A 340 -3.28 -38.20 15.12
CA VAL A 340 -2.69 -39.44 15.65
C VAL A 340 -1.50 -39.93 14.80
N ALA A 341 -0.36 -39.25 14.93
CA ALA A 341 0.92 -39.68 14.34
C ALA A 341 2.10 -39.53 15.32
N LEU A 342 1.96 -40.08 16.53
CA LEU A 342 3.07 -40.26 17.50
C LEU A 342 3.25 -41.71 17.99
N THR A 343 2.46 -42.66 17.46
CA THR A 343 2.60 -44.09 17.72
C THR A 343 2.34 -44.86 16.43
N GLY A 344 3.40 -45.35 15.80
CA GLY A 344 3.32 -45.94 14.46
C GLY A 344 2.67 -47.32 14.40
N SER A 345 2.30 -47.73 13.19
CA SER A 345 2.09 -49.13 12.85
C SER A 345 2.59 -49.40 11.43
N ARG A 346 3.27 -50.53 11.26
CA ARG A 346 3.66 -51.07 9.96
C ARG A 346 2.48 -51.90 9.43
N LEU A 347 2.00 -51.65 8.21
CA LEU A 347 1.59 -52.68 7.25
C LEU A 347 1.25 -52.00 5.91
N GLY A 348 1.82 -52.49 4.81
CA GLY A 348 1.71 -51.84 3.51
C GLY A 348 0.47 -52.21 2.70
N SER A 349 0.06 -51.30 1.82
CA SER A 349 -0.78 -51.57 0.64
C SER A 349 -0.53 -50.47 -0.41
N PRO A 350 -0.17 -50.79 -1.66
CA PRO A 350 0.09 -49.78 -2.69
C PRO A 350 -1.22 -49.33 -3.33
N SER A 351 -1.88 -48.33 -2.75
CA SER A 351 -3.03 -47.65 -3.35
C SER A 351 -2.68 -46.19 -3.65
N LYS A 352 -2.59 -45.88 -4.95
CA LYS A 352 -2.43 -44.55 -5.57
C LYS A 352 -2.87 -43.40 -4.65
N ALA A 353 -1.95 -42.48 -4.36
CA ALA A 353 -2.23 -41.25 -3.62
C ALA A 353 -3.07 -40.27 -4.47
N LYS A 354 -4.37 -40.54 -4.57
CA LYS A 354 -5.36 -39.53 -4.98
C LYS A 354 -5.29 -38.34 -4.03
N ASP A 355 -5.52 -37.14 -4.56
CA ASP A 355 -5.94 -35.99 -3.75
C ASP A 355 -7.20 -36.37 -2.95
N PRO A 356 -7.11 -36.55 -1.61
CA PRO A 356 -8.21 -37.07 -0.81
C PRO A 356 -9.38 -36.09 -0.71
N SER A 357 -9.18 -34.81 -1.07
CA SER A 357 -10.24 -33.80 -1.08
C SER A 357 -11.10 -33.83 -2.35
N GLY A 358 -10.59 -34.42 -3.43
CA GLY A 358 -11.19 -34.41 -4.77
C GLY A 358 -11.01 -33.11 -5.57
N ALA A 359 -10.36 -32.09 -5.01
CA ALA A 359 -10.23 -30.76 -5.65
C ALA A 359 -9.52 -30.81 -7.01
N LEU A 360 -8.46 -31.61 -7.17
CA LEU A 360 -7.74 -31.79 -8.43
C LEU A 360 -8.62 -32.43 -9.50
N ALA A 361 -9.46 -33.39 -9.11
CA ALA A 361 -10.35 -34.09 -10.03
C ALA A 361 -11.50 -33.18 -10.49
N ILE A 362 -12.06 -32.36 -9.58
CA ILE A 362 -13.02 -31.30 -9.93
C ILE A 362 -12.38 -30.25 -10.85
N ALA A 363 -11.13 -29.86 -10.61
CA ALA A 363 -10.42 -28.91 -11.48
C ALA A 363 -10.18 -29.48 -12.90
N ARG A 364 -9.93 -30.80 -13.01
CA ARG A 364 -9.87 -31.50 -14.30
C ARG A 364 -11.23 -31.49 -15.01
N ILE A 365 -12.35 -31.73 -14.31
CA ILE A 365 -13.72 -31.56 -14.88
C ILE A 365 -13.91 -30.14 -15.42
N PHE A 366 -13.58 -29.11 -14.65
CA PHE A 366 -13.77 -27.72 -15.09
C PHE A 366 -13.09 -27.40 -16.42
N LEU A 367 -11.84 -27.85 -16.60
CA LEU A 367 -11.10 -27.67 -17.84
C LEU A 367 -11.69 -28.44 -19.03
N GLU A 368 -12.39 -29.55 -18.79
CA GLU A 368 -13.07 -30.33 -19.84
C GLU A 368 -14.46 -29.75 -20.19
N TRP A 369 -15.21 -29.27 -19.19
CA TRP A 369 -16.62 -28.90 -19.35
C TRP A 369 -16.83 -27.41 -19.64
N PHE A 370 -16.04 -26.50 -19.08
CA PHE A 370 -16.21 -25.07 -19.35
C PHE A 370 -16.01 -24.69 -20.83
N PRO A 371 -15.09 -25.30 -21.61
CA PRO A 371 -15.05 -25.07 -23.05
C PRO A 371 -16.37 -25.45 -23.76
N LYS A 372 -17.08 -26.48 -23.29
CA LYS A 372 -18.39 -26.91 -23.81
C LYS A 372 -19.53 -25.92 -23.46
N PHE A 373 -19.31 -25.04 -22.47
CA PHE A 373 -20.27 -23.99 -22.11
C PHE A 373 -20.23 -22.80 -23.09
N THR A 374 -19.10 -22.59 -23.79
CA THR A 374 -18.86 -21.41 -24.65
C THR A 374 -20.01 -21.16 -25.62
N ASP A 375 -20.30 -22.09 -26.53
CA ASP A 375 -21.30 -21.89 -27.58
C ASP A 375 -22.70 -21.63 -26.99
N CYS A 376 -23.16 -22.51 -26.09
CA CYS A 376 -24.55 -22.50 -25.63
C CYS A 376 -24.85 -21.30 -24.74
N TYR A 377 -23.91 -20.91 -23.86
CA TYR A 377 -24.10 -19.72 -23.04
C TYR A 377 -23.89 -18.42 -23.82
N GLN A 378 -23.00 -18.36 -24.82
CA GLN A 378 -22.90 -17.17 -25.66
C GLN A 378 -24.20 -16.92 -26.44
N ASP A 379 -24.77 -17.97 -27.06
CA ASP A 379 -26.04 -17.85 -27.77
C ASP A 379 -27.18 -17.42 -26.84
N TYR A 380 -27.24 -17.98 -25.62
CA TYR A 380 -28.23 -17.58 -24.61
C TYR A 380 -28.02 -16.13 -24.11
N ILE A 381 -26.77 -15.71 -23.86
CA ILE A 381 -26.46 -14.34 -23.42
C ILE A 381 -26.85 -13.33 -24.50
N ARG A 382 -26.54 -13.58 -25.78
CA ARG A 382 -26.96 -12.74 -26.90
C ARG A 382 -28.49 -12.62 -26.97
N ALA A 383 -29.23 -13.74 -26.85
CA ALA A 383 -30.69 -13.72 -26.82
C ALA A 383 -31.25 -12.96 -25.59
N SER A 384 -30.61 -13.11 -24.42
CA SER A 384 -31.10 -12.57 -23.14
C SER A 384 -31.21 -11.04 -23.09
N GLN A 385 -30.44 -10.33 -23.92
CA GLN A 385 -30.52 -8.87 -24.06
C GLN A 385 -31.91 -8.40 -24.51
N HIS A 386 -32.67 -9.26 -25.21
CA HIS A 386 -33.98 -8.94 -25.76
C HIS A 386 -35.14 -9.46 -24.90
N PHE A 387 -34.89 -10.33 -23.90
CA PHE A 387 -35.95 -10.92 -23.07
C PHE A 387 -36.83 -9.89 -22.34
N PRO A 388 -36.31 -8.79 -21.74
CA PRO A 388 -37.15 -7.81 -21.06
C PRO A 388 -38.13 -7.12 -22.01
N THR A 389 -37.68 -6.79 -23.22
CA THR A 389 -38.51 -6.14 -24.26
C THR A 389 -39.58 -7.10 -24.78
N LEU A 390 -39.19 -8.33 -25.14
CA LEU A 390 -40.12 -9.36 -25.64
C LEU A 390 -41.19 -9.71 -24.60
N LEU A 391 -40.78 -9.95 -23.36
CA LEU A 391 -41.71 -10.30 -22.29
C LEU A 391 -42.70 -9.17 -21.99
N ASN A 392 -42.24 -7.91 -21.99
CA ASN A 392 -43.14 -6.76 -21.80
C ASN A 392 -44.14 -6.64 -22.98
N SER A 393 -43.70 -6.80 -24.23
CA SER A 393 -44.64 -6.78 -25.37
C SER A 393 -45.70 -7.88 -25.29
N PHE A 394 -45.36 -9.09 -24.83
CA PHE A 394 -46.33 -10.18 -24.68
C PHE A 394 -47.27 -10.01 -23.46
N LEU A 395 -46.94 -9.11 -22.53
CA LEU A 395 -47.74 -8.78 -21.34
C LEU A 395 -48.66 -7.57 -21.57
N ASP A 396 -48.31 -6.65 -22.46
CA ASP A 396 -49.15 -5.51 -22.81
C ASP A 396 -50.41 -5.96 -23.57
N GLU A 397 -50.30 -6.95 -24.46
CA GLU A 397 -51.43 -7.56 -25.15
C GLU A 397 -52.35 -8.36 -24.18
N GLN A 398 -53.67 -8.27 -24.36
CA GLN A 398 -54.64 -9.09 -23.62
C GLN A 398 -54.67 -10.52 -24.20
N SER A 399 -53.59 -11.26 -23.94
CA SER A 399 -53.29 -12.56 -24.52
C SER A 399 -53.53 -13.70 -23.53
N SER A 400 -53.73 -14.91 -24.07
CA SER A 400 -53.72 -16.14 -23.26
C SER A 400 -52.36 -16.41 -22.59
N PHE A 401 -51.30 -15.79 -23.12
CA PHE A 401 -49.95 -15.84 -22.58
C PHE A 401 -49.86 -15.01 -21.29
N ARG A 402 -50.32 -13.75 -21.32
CA ARG A 402 -50.36 -12.85 -20.15
C ARG A 402 -51.06 -13.49 -18.96
N GLN A 403 -52.23 -14.10 -19.16
CA GLN A 403 -52.99 -14.71 -18.07
C GLN A 403 -52.25 -15.91 -17.43
N ARG A 404 -51.43 -16.64 -18.19
CA ARG A 404 -50.59 -17.74 -17.69
C ARG A 404 -49.32 -17.24 -16.98
N VAL A 405 -48.69 -16.18 -17.49
CA VAL A 405 -47.57 -15.53 -16.79
C VAL A 405 -48.04 -14.93 -15.45
N ILE A 406 -49.24 -14.37 -15.38
CA ILE A 406 -49.85 -13.92 -14.12
C ILE A 406 -50.10 -15.09 -13.17
N GLN A 407 -50.58 -16.24 -13.65
CA GLN A 407 -50.81 -17.44 -12.82
C GLN A 407 -49.54 -18.07 -12.26
N LYS A 408 -48.43 -18.11 -13.02
CA LYS A 408 -47.11 -18.61 -12.52
C LYS A 408 -46.29 -17.53 -11.78
N GLY A 409 -46.71 -16.27 -11.84
CA GLY A 409 -46.00 -15.13 -11.26
C GLY A 409 -45.00 -14.52 -12.23
N GLU A 410 -45.27 -13.30 -12.66
CA GLU A 410 -44.48 -12.55 -13.64
C GLU A 410 -43.02 -12.34 -13.19
N GLN A 411 -42.82 -12.07 -11.89
CA GLN A 411 -41.50 -11.95 -11.27
C GLN A 411 -40.75 -13.28 -11.22
N THR A 412 -41.46 -14.41 -11.02
CA THR A 412 -40.90 -15.76 -11.04
C THR A 412 -40.33 -16.08 -12.43
N VAL A 413 -41.12 -15.83 -13.49
CA VAL A 413 -40.70 -16.07 -14.89
C VAL A 413 -39.48 -15.21 -15.25
N ARG A 414 -39.47 -13.91 -14.90
CA ARG A 414 -38.28 -13.05 -15.11
C ARG A 414 -37.04 -13.54 -14.34
N SER A 415 -37.22 -14.00 -13.11
CA SER A 415 -36.13 -14.50 -12.26
C SER A 415 -35.50 -15.77 -12.83
N ILE A 416 -36.33 -16.73 -13.24
CA ILE A 416 -35.86 -18.00 -13.81
C ILE A 416 -35.17 -17.78 -15.18
N LEU A 417 -35.70 -16.89 -16.03
CA LEU A 417 -35.09 -16.56 -17.35
C LEU A 417 -33.68 -15.96 -17.26
N ILE A 418 -33.37 -15.19 -16.21
CA ILE A 418 -32.05 -14.56 -16.05
C ILE A 418 -31.04 -15.43 -15.28
N GLU A 419 -31.49 -16.50 -14.61
CA GLU A 419 -30.62 -17.38 -13.82
C GLU A 419 -29.40 -17.92 -14.60
N PRO A 420 -29.48 -18.33 -15.89
CA PRO A 420 -28.30 -18.81 -16.62
C PRO A 420 -27.23 -17.73 -16.82
N VAL A 421 -27.65 -16.48 -17.06
CA VAL A 421 -26.75 -15.32 -17.18
C VAL A 421 -26.08 -15.03 -15.82
N GLN A 422 -26.81 -15.25 -14.72
CA GLN A 422 -26.27 -15.06 -13.36
C GLN A 422 -25.37 -16.21 -12.89
N ARG A 423 -25.55 -17.45 -13.36
CA ARG A 423 -24.75 -18.61 -12.93
C ARG A 423 -23.30 -18.50 -13.40
N LEU A 424 -23.07 -18.05 -14.63
CA LEU A 424 -21.73 -17.97 -15.22
C LEU A 424 -20.72 -17.17 -14.35
N PRO A 425 -20.98 -15.90 -13.97
CA PRO A 425 -20.09 -15.15 -13.08
C PRO A 425 -19.95 -15.77 -11.68
N ARG A 426 -20.94 -16.53 -11.20
CA ARG A 426 -20.87 -17.22 -9.90
C ARG A 426 -19.84 -18.36 -9.90
N TYR A 427 -19.58 -19.03 -11.03
CA TYR A 427 -18.49 -20.01 -11.09
C TYR A 427 -17.14 -19.36 -10.80
N SER A 428 -16.83 -18.19 -11.36
CA SER A 428 -15.57 -17.49 -11.04
C SER A 428 -15.44 -17.18 -9.55
N LEU A 429 -16.52 -16.74 -8.90
CA LEU A 429 -16.54 -16.47 -7.46
C LEU A 429 -16.35 -17.74 -6.61
N LEU A 430 -17.00 -18.84 -6.97
CA LEU A 430 -16.85 -20.14 -6.30
C LEU A 430 -15.41 -20.67 -6.46
N ILE A 431 -14.82 -20.53 -7.65
CA ILE A 431 -13.42 -20.94 -7.89
C ILE A 431 -12.45 -20.06 -7.09
N ASP A 432 -12.64 -18.74 -7.05
CA ASP A 432 -11.79 -17.85 -6.22
C ASP A 432 -11.89 -18.21 -4.72
N GLN A 433 -13.07 -18.62 -4.21
CA GLN A 433 -13.24 -19.13 -2.84
C GLN A 433 -12.52 -20.46 -2.60
N ILE A 434 -12.67 -21.43 -3.52
CA ILE A 434 -11.96 -22.72 -3.47
C ILE A 434 -10.44 -22.47 -3.48
N VAL A 435 -9.94 -21.62 -4.38
CA VAL A 435 -8.53 -21.23 -4.49
C VAL A 435 -8.00 -20.57 -3.21
N GLN A 436 -8.82 -19.80 -2.49
CA GLN A 436 -8.42 -19.20 -1.20
C GLN A 436 -8.19 -20.24 -0.09
N CYS A 437 -8.82 -21.42 -0.20
CA CYS A 437 -8.65 -22.55 0.71
C CYS A 437 -7.46 -23.46 0.33
N LEU A 438 -6.98 -23.39 -0.91
CA LEU A 438 -5.86 -24.19 -1.40
C LEU A 438 -4.50 -23.57 -1.01
N PRO A 439 -3.54 -24.36 -0.50
CA PRO A 439 -2.16 -23.89 -0.34
C PRO A 439 -1.48 -23.71 -1.71
N MET A 440 -0.46 -22.84 -1.77
CA MET A 440 0.27 -22.49 -3.00
C MET A 440 0.90 -23.68 -3.74
N THR A 441 1.15 -24.79 -3.04
CA THR A 441 1.74 -26.03 -3.56
C THR A 441 0.71 -27.05 -4.04
N HIS A 442 -0.60 -26.81 -3.88
CA HIS A 442 -1.63 -27.79 -4.21
C HIS A 442 -1.74 -28.01 -5.73
N PRO A 443 -1.74 -29.27 -6.23
CA PRO A 443 -1.75 -29.54 -7.68
C PRO A 443 -3.01 -29.03 -8.38
N ALA A 444 -4.14 -28.89 -7.66
CA ALA A 444 -5.38 -28.35 -8.21
C ALA A 444 -5.34 -26.83 -8.49
N LEU A 445 -4.41 -26.07 -7.87
CA LEU A 445 -4.41 -24.60 -7.92
C LEU A 445 -4.28 -24.04 -9.34
N GLN A 446 -3.31 -24.56 -10.11
CA GLN A 446 -3.07 -24.12 -11.49
C GLN A 446 -4.23 -24.49 -12.44
N PRO A 447 -4.76 -25.73 -12.44
CA PRO A 447 -6.01 -26.08 -13.13
C PRO A 447 -7.22 -25.20 -12.75
N MET A 448 -7.42 -24.91 -11.45
CA MET A 448 -8.54 -24.07 -10.98
C MET A 448 -8.45 -22.63 -11.53
N LEU A 449 -7.27 -22.01 -11.49
CA LEU A 449 -7.07 -20.66 -12.04
C LEU A 449 -7.33 -20.62 -13.55
N LYS A 450 -6.82 -21.61 -14.31
CA LYS A 450 -7.09 -21.74 -15.76
C LYS A 450 -8.60 -21.90 -16.04
N ALA A 451 -9.30 -22.71 -15.25
CA ALA A 451 -10.74 -22.90 -15.36
C ALA A 451 -11.54 -21.61 -15.13
N ARG A 452 -11.18 -20.82 -14.11
CA ARG A 452 -11.78 -19.50 -13.83
C ARG A 452 -11.61 -18.54 -15.00
N ASP A 453 -10.44 -18.56 -15.65
CA ASP A 453 -10.17 -17.67 -16.79
C ASP A 453 -11.01 -18.05 -18.02
N ILE A 454 -11.22 -19.36 -18.28
CA ILE A 454 -12.14 -19.83 -19.34
C ILE A 454 -13.56 -19.27 -19.12
N ILE A 455 -14.11 -19.40 -17.90
CA ILE A 455 -15.42 -18.83 -17.55
C ILE A 455 -15.43 -17.31 -17.70
N THR A 456 -14.36 -16.64 -17.29
CA THR A 456 -14.27 -15.17 -17.34
C THR A 456 -14.26 -14.66 -18.79
N ASN A 457 -13.63 -15.41 -19.70
CA ASN A 457 -13.67 -15.13 -21.14
C ASN A 457 -15.06 -15.40 -21.74
N ILE A 458 -15.73 -16.49 -21.35
CA ILE A 458 -17.13 -16.74 -21.75
C ILE A 458 -18.04 -15.60 -21.27
N CYS A 459 -17.83 -15.08 -20.05
CA CYS A 459 -18.57 -13.94 -19.52
C CYS A 459 -18.31 -12.61 -20.25
N SER A 460 -17.14 -12.42 -20.90
CA SER A 460 -16.77 -11.13 -21.49
C SER A 460 -17.34 -10.88 -22.88
N MET A 461 -17.85 -11.92 -23.57
CA MET A 461 -18.29 -11.87 -24.97
C MET A 461 -17.20 -11.40 -25.98
N ASP A 462 -15.94 -11.33 -25.56
CA ASP A 462 -14.84 -10.95 -26.45
C ASP A 462 -14.46 -12.14 -27.33
N ASP A 463 -14.42 -11.93 -28.65
CA ASP A 463 -13.67 -12.83 -29.54
C ASP A 463 -12.18 -12.84 -29.11
N PRO A 464 -11.47 -13.97 -29.27
CA PRO A 464 -10.05 -14.10 -28.90
C PRO A 464 -9.12 -13.36 -29.87
N VAL A 465 -9.23 -12.03 -29.90
CA VAL A 465 -8.37 -11.10 -30.64
C VAL A 465 -7.18 -10.71 -29.75
N PRO A 466 -5.93 -10.69 -30.23
CA PRO A 466 -4.77 -10.37 -29.40
C PRO A 466 -4.87 -8.96 -28.81
N GLU A 467 -4.91 -8.84 -27.49
CA GLU A 467 -5.36 -7.66 -26.73
C GLU A 467 -4.47 -6.41 -26.84
N LYS A 468 -3.25 -6.57 -27.38
CA LYS A 468 -2.18 -5.56 -27.33
C LYS A 468 -2.52 -4.18 -27.92
N PRO A 469 -3.26 -4.02 -29.04
CA PRO A 469 -3.58 -2.70 -29.55
C PRO A 469 -4.66 -1.97 -28.73
N HIS A 470 -5.42 -2.68 -27.86
CA HIS A 470 -6.55 -2.05 -27.18
C HIS A 470 -6.13 -1.10 -26.04
N VAL A 471 -5.17 -1.50 -25.19
CA VAL A 471 -4.74 -0.69 -24.04
C VAL A 471 -4.04 0.59 -24.49
N THR A 472 -3.09 0.48 -25.42
CA THR A 472 -2.37 1.64 -25.99
C THR A 472 -3.32 2.56 -26.75
N GLY A 473 -4.31 2.02 -27.46
CA GLY A 473 -5.38 2.81 -28.09
C GLY A 473 -6.26 3.56 -27.08
N ARG A 474 -6.67 2.93 -25.97
CA ARG A 474 -7.41 3.59 -24.87
C ARG A 474 -6.56 4.71 -24.24
N LEU A 475 -5.29 4.43 -23.92
CA LEU A 475 -4.37 5.42 -23.34
C LEU A 475 -4.15 6.63 -24.23
N ARG A 476 -3.98 6.44 -25.55
CA ARG A 476 -3.84 7.53 -26.54
C ARG A 476 -5.05 8.48 -26.58
N ASN A 477 -6.24 8.01 -26.20
CA ASN A 477 -7.46 8.83 -26.17
C ASN A 477 -7.74 9.46 -24.79
N LEU A 478 -7.20 8.89 -23.70
CA LEU A 478 -7.38 9.37 -22.32
C LEU A 478 -6.27 10.33 -21.86
N VAL A 479 -5.08 10.23 -22.44
CA VAL A 479 -3.88 10.99 -22.04
C VAL A 479 -3.49 11.98 -23.14
N GLU A 480 -3.40 13.26 -22.78
CA GLU A 480 -2.91 14.31 -23.67
C GLU A 480 -1.47 14.01 -24.10
N SER A 481 -1.15 14.30 -25.36
CA SER A 481 0.23 14.21 -25.88
C SER A 481 0.85 12.80 -25.81
N TRP A 482 0.06 11.73 -25.89
CA TRP A 482 0.63 10.36 -25.95
C TRP A 482 1.50 10.17 -27.21
N PRO A 483 2.77 9.72 -27.09
CA PRO A 483 3.67 9.56 -28.23
C PRO A 483 3.20 8.49 -29.22
N LEU A 484 3.30 8.76 -30.52
CA LEU A 484 2.99 7.77 -31.56
C LEU A 484 4.01 6.63 -31.64
N ASP A 485 5.25 6.88 -31.21
CA ASP A 485 6.34 5.90 -31.10
C ASP A 485 6.30 5.05 -29.81
N LEU A 486 5.42 5.40 -28.86
CA LEU A 486 5.26 4.65 -27.61
C LEU A 486 4.17 3.57 -27.75
N GLU A 487 4.63 2.37 -28.10
CA GLU A 487 3.85 1.14 -28.06
C GLU A 487 4.47 0.14 -27.06
N PRO A 488 4.01 0.13 -25.79
CA PRO A 488 4.44 -0.86 -24.81
C PRO A 488 4.14 -2.29 -25.29
N VAL A 489 5.14 -3.17 -25.24
CA VAL A 489 4.99 -4.58 -25.67
C VAL A 489 4.56 -5.46 -24.51
N GLY A 490 4.91 -5.05 -23.28
CA GLY A 490 4.55 -5.68 -22.03
C GLY A 490 3.12 -5.38 -21.59
N ARG A 491 2.64 -6.17 -20.64
CA ARG A 491 1.34 -5.99 -19.97
C ARG A 491 1.41 -4.79 -19.04
N LEU A 492 0.32 -4.02 -18.93
CA LEU A 492 0.18 -3.03 -17.86
C LEU A 492 0.07 -3.77 -16.52
N VAL A 493 1.06 -3.60 -15.65
CA VAL A 493 1.17 -4.29 -14.35
C VAL A 493 0.34 -3.56 -13.31
N LEU A 494 0.54 -2.24 -13.17
CA LEU A 494 -0.16 -1.37 -12.22
C LEU A 494 0.03 0.12 -12.54
N ALA A 495 -0.69 0.96 -11.81
CA ALA A 495 -0.55 2.41 -11.77
C ALA A 495 -0.30 2.87 -10.33
N ALA A 496 0.62 3.80 -10.11
CA ALA A 496 0.97 4.33 -8.78
C ALA A 496 0.98 5.87 -8.78
N ASP A 497 0.22 6.45 -7.86
CA ASP A 497 0.11 7.90 -7.67
C ASP A 497 1.33 8.46 -6.90
N PHE A 498 1.80 9.65 -7.28
CA PHE A 498 2.95 10.29 -6.66
C PHE A 498 2.88 11.83 -6.69
N VAL A 499 3.71 12.49 -5.86
CA VAL A 499 4.09 13.91 -6.00
C VAL A 499 5.61 14.03 -6.20
N GLU A 500 6.06 14.70 -7.26
CA GLU A 500 7.49 14.93 -7.50
C GLU A 500 8.04 16.06 -6.60
N LEU A 501 9.05 15.76 -5.79
CA LEU A 501 9.72 16.74 -4.95
C LEU A 501 10.92 17.37 -5.70
N PRO A 502 10.97 18.70 -5.88
CA PRO A 502 12.15 19.38 -6.41
C PRO A 502 13.28 19.36 -5.38
N ALA A 503 14.54 19.29 -5.83
CA ALA A 503 15.69 19.47 -4.94
C ALA A 503 15.62 20.85 -4.23
N PRO A 504 15.81 20.96 -2.91
CA PRO A 504 16.45 19.99 -2.00
C PRO A 504 15.50 18.97 -1.30
N TYR A 505 14.36 18.64 -1.89
CA TYR A 505 13.45 17.57 -1.44
C TYR A 505 12.76 17.82 -0.10
N ARG A 506 12.46 19.09 0.20
CA ARG A 506 11.55 19.47 1.28
C ARG A 506 10.10 19.16 0.86
N LEU A 507 9.24 18.88 1.84
CA LEU A 507 7.78 18.88 1.67
C LEU A 507 7.33 20.25 1.14
N LEU A 508 6.32 20.25 0.27
CA LEU A 508 5.81 21.44 -0.40
C LEU A 508 4.45 21.84 0.18
N ASP A 509 4.07 23.09 0.01
CA ASP A 509 2.70 23.54 0.33
C ASP A 509 1.68 22.81 -0.58
N PRO A 510 0.45 22.53 -0.10
CA PRO A 510 -0.59 21.84 -0.86
C PRO A 510 -0.79 22.28 -2.33
N PRO A 511 -0.84 23.59 -2.69
CA PRO A 511 -0.99 23.99 -4.10
C PRO A 511 0.21 23.59 -4.98
N GLN A 512 1.42 23.55 -4.43
CA GLN A 512 2.62 23.11 -5.16
C GLN A 512 2.70 21.59 -5.29
N MET A 513 2.16 20.85 -4.32
CA MET A 513 2.00 19.39 -4.42
C MET A 513 1.07 19.03 -5.59
N SER A 514 -0.09 19.68 -5.69
CA SER A 514 -1.05 19.44 -6.78
C SER A 514 -0.47 19.71 -8.17
N GLU A 515 0.38 20.73 -8.34
CA GLU A 515 1.04 21.03 -9.64
C GLU A 515 2.06 19.95 -10.06
N ARG A 516 2.57 19.19 -9.09
CA ARG A 516 3.62 18.17 -9.23
C ARG A 516 3.10 16.74 -9.04
N ALA A 517 1.79 16.60 -8.90
CA ALA A 517 1.12 15.32 -8.78
C ALA A 517 1.11 14.58 -10.13
N GLY A 518 1.31 13.27 -10.08
CA GLY A 518 1.46 12.44 -11.26
C GLY A 518 1.07 10.99 -11.02
N ILE A 519 1.23 10.18 -12.06
CA ILE A 519 0.97 8.73 -12.05
C ILE A 519 2.11 8.03 -12.78
N PHE A 520 2.71 7.03 -12.15
CA PHE A 520 3.53 6.05 -12.83
C PHE A 520 2.65 4.96 -13.41
N LEU A 521 2.76 4.69 -14.71
CA LEU A 521 2.23 3.47 -15.32
C LEU A 521 3.38 2.48 -15.49
N LEU A 522 3.30 1.36 -14.75
CA LEU A 522 4.28 0.29 -14.81
C LEU A 522 3.81 -0.78 -15.79
N PHE A 523 4.43 -0.85 -16.97
CA PHE A 523 4.33 -2.01 -17.85
C PHE A 523 5.43 -3.01 -17.51
N SER A 524 5.32 -4.27 -17.93
CA SER A 524 6.41 -5.24 -17.73
C SER A 524 7.69 -4.92 -18.52
N ASP A 525 7.67 -3.94 -19.44
CA ASP A 525 8.84 -3.53 -20.20
C ASP A 525 9.25 -2.05 -20.08
N CYS A 526 8.34 -1.15 -19.77
CA CYS A 526 8.63 0.27 -19.62
C CYS A 526 7.90 0.92 -18.43
N LEU A 527 8.47 2.01 -17.94
CA LEU A 527 7.83 2.91 -16.98
C LEU A 527 7.44 4.20 -17.71
N VAL A 528 6.15 4.53 -17.69
CA VAL A 528 5.61 5.78 -18.24
C VAL A 528 5.26 6.72 -17.08
N ILE A 529 5.53 8.01 -17.27
CA ILE A 529 5.31 9.07 -16.27
C ILE A 529 4.25 10.03 -16.80
N LEU A 530 3.13 10.14 -16.09
CA LEU A 530 2.04 11.05 -16.39
C LEU A 530 1.96 12.18 -15.36
N LYS A 531 1.52 13.36 -15.81
CA LYS A 531 1.16 14.50 -14.96
C LYS A 531 -0.35 14.58 -14.84
N LYS A 532 -0.84 14.84 -13.62
CA LYS A 532 -2.25 15.11 -13.34
C LYS A 532 -2.63 16.54 -13.78
N LEU A 533 -3.77 16.68 -14.44
CA LEU A 533 -4.33 17.95 -14.89
C LEU A 533 -5.64 18.27 -14.16
N GLY A 534 -5.91 19.56 -13.96
CA GLY A 534 -7.17 20.05 -13.40
C GLY A 534 -7.28 19.95 -11.86
N PRO A 535 -8.40 20.46 -11.29
CA PRO A 535 -8.58 20.60 -9.83
C PRO A 535 -9.04 19.31 -9.12
N LYS A 536 -9.51 18.30 -9.87
CA LYS A 536 -9.88 16.98 -9.35
C LYS A 536 -9.34 15.90 -10.29
N PRO A 537 -8.02 15.64 -10.28
CA PRO A 537 -7.41 14.73 -11.24
C PRO A 537 -7.76 13.27 -10.93
N MET A 538 -7.89 12.48 -12.00
CA MET A 538 -7.98 11.02 -11.96
C MET A 538 -6.83 10.41 -11.13
N CYS A 539 -7.13 9.43 -10.27
CA CYS A 539 -6.09 8.63 -9.58
C CYS A 539 -5.69 7.41 -10.41
N GLY A 540 -4.52 6.82 -10.13
CA GLY A 540 -4.03 5.64 -10.84
C GLY A 540 -4.99 4.45 -10.79
N ARG A 541 -5.71 4.25 -9.68
CA ARG A 541 -6.74 3.22 -9.53
C ARG A 541 -7.94 3.45 -10.45
N ASP A 542 -8.37 4.70 -10.62
CA ASP A 542 -9.52 5.01 -11.48
C ASP A 542 -9.13 4.98 -12.96
N LEU A 543 -7.89 5.36 -13.29
CA LEU A 543 -7.30 5.17 -14.62
C LEU A 543 -7.27 3.68 -15.02
N LEU A 544 -6.83 2.78 -14.12
CA LEU A 544 -6.89 1.33 -14.38
C LEU A 544 -8.32 0.84 -14.60
N ARG A 545 -9.30 1.32 -13.82
CA ARG A 545 -10.71 0.96 -14.02
C ARG A 545 -11.23 1.38 -15.38
N GLU A 546 -10.94 2.60 -15.81
CA GLU A 546 -11.37 3.14 -17.11
C GLU A 546 -10.66 2.43 -18.28
N ILE A 547 -9.40 2.03 -18.10
CA ILE A 547 -8.66 1.18 -19.04
C ILE A 547 -9.24 -0.23 -19.14
N ASP A 548 -9.71 -0.83 -18.04
CA ASP A 548 -10.32 -2.18 -18.04
C ASP A 548 -11.75 -2.16 -18.58
N LYS A 549 -12.60 -1.31 -17.99
CA LYS A 549 -14.04 -1.18 -18.27
C LYS A 549 -14.39 0.31 -18.38
N PRO A 550 -14.41 0.87 -19.59
CA PRO A 550 -14.62 2.29 -19.77
C PRO A 550 -16.04 2.69 -19.36
N SER A 551 -16.15 3.81 -18.67
CA SER A 551 -17.43 4.40 -18.26
C SER A 551 -18.15 5.02 -19.47
N ALA A 552 -19.46 5.26 -19.36
CA ALA A 552 -20.20 5.96 -20.42
C ALA A 552 -19.62 7.35 -20.68
N ALA A 553 -19.10 8.02 -19.66
CA ALA A 553 -18.40 9.30 -19.78
C ALA A 553 -17.06 9.16 -20.50
N GLY A 554 -16.21 8.21 -20.11
CA GLY A 554 -14.91 8.00 -20.76
C GLY A 554 -15.00 7.43 -22.17
N LEU A 555 -16.03 6.65 -22.50
CA LEU A 555 -16.37 6.29 -23.88
C LEU A 555 -16.72 7.53 -24.72
N LEU A 556 -17.55 8.43 -24.20
CA LEU A 556 -17.89 9.68 -24.88
C LEU A 556 -16.65 10.57 -25.05
N MET A 557 -15.81 10.74 -24.02
CA MET A 557 -14.54 11.48 -24.10
C MET A 557 -13.59 10.87 -25.13
N SER A 558 -13.43 9.55 -25.13
CA SER A 558 -12.61 8.82 -26.08
C SER A 558 -13.11 9.01 -27.53
N MET A 559 -14.43 9.00 -27.73
CA MET A 559 -15.05 9.28 -29.03
C MET A 559 -14.89 10.75 -29.45
N THR A 560 -15.06 11.74 -28.56
CA THR A 560 -14.86 13.16 -28.90
C THR A 560 -13.39 13.47 -29.22
N ASN A 561 -12.46 12.83 -28.53
CA ASN A 561 -11.02 13.01 -28.75
C ASN A 561 -10.61 12.36 -30.08
N ALA A 562 -11.08 11.14 -30.36
CA ALA A 562 -10.87 10.47 -31.64
C ALA A 562 -11.53 11.21 -32.84
N ALA A 563 -12.63 11.93 -32.60
CA ALA A 563 -13.32 12.74 -33.61
C ALA A 563 -12.75 14.17 -33.78
N GLY A 564 -11.71 14.55 -33.03
CA GLY A 564 -11.06 15.87 -33.14
C GLY A 564 -11.87 17.04 -32.58
N GLY A 565 -12.74 16.79 -31.58
CA GLY A 565 -13.46 17.85 -30.85
C GLY A 565 -12.58 18.67 -29.92
N GLN A 566 -13.18 19.59 -29.15
CA GLN A 566 -12.50 20.26 -28.04
C GLN A 566 -12.24 19.25 -26.91
N ALA A 567 -11.10 18.56 -27.00
CA ALA A 567 -10.67 17.56 -26.04
C ALA A 567 -10.33 18.20 -24.69
N SER A 568 -10.91 17.67 -23.61
CA SER A 568 -10.53 17.98 -22.23
C SER A 568 -9.85 16.75 -21.64
N TYR A 569 -8.56 16.86 -21.34
CA TYR A 569 -7.76 15.78 -20.75
C TYR A 569 -7.54 16.02 -19.25
N GLU A 570 -7.64 14.95 -18.46
CA GLU A 570 -7.31 14.98 -17.02
C GLU A 570 -5.87 14.54 -16.73
N LEU A 571 -5.17 14.02 -17.75
CA LEU A 571 -3.82 13.50 -17.67
C LEU A 571 -3.01 13.94 -18.87
N ALA A 572 -1.76 14.32 -18.64
CA ALA A 572 -0.78 14.62 -19.68
C ALA A 572 0.40 13.64 -19.64
N PHE A 573 0.87 13.25 -20.82
CA PHE A 573 2.11 12.51 -20.96
C PHE A 573 3.33 13.41 -20.67
N THR A 574 4.28 12.93 -19.85
CA THR A 574 5.52 13.68 -19.54
C THR A 574 6.80 13.01 -20.04
N GLY A 575 6.83 11.68 -20.13
CA GLY A 575 8.00 10.93 -20.57
C GLY A 575 7.95 9.45 -20.20
N TRP A 576 8.90 8.67 -20.74
CA TRP A 576 9.02 7.25 -20.43
C TRP A 576 10.48 6.76 -20.39
N HIS A 577 10.72 5.63 -19.72
CA HIS A 577 12.00 4.93 -19.66
C HIS A 577 11.82 3.43 -19.88
N SER A 578 12.83 2.74 -20.43
CA SER A 578 12.90 1.28 -20.31
C SER A 578 13.12 0.89 -18.84
N LEU A 579 12.60 -0.25 -18.38
CA LEU A 579 12.80 -0.66 -16.98
C LEU A 579 14.27 -0.93 -16.62
N SER A 580 15.15 -1.18 -17.60
CA SER A 580 16.60 -1.31 -17.38
C SER A 580 17.34 0.04 -17.28
N ASP A 581 16.75 1.12 -17.82
CA ASP A 581 17.36 2.46 -17.81
C ASP A 581 17.26 3.15 -16.44
N VAL A 582 16.34 2.72 -15.56
CA VAL A 582 16.05 3.34 -14.26
C VAL A 582 16.48 2.48 -13.07
N ARG A 583 16.65 3.10 -11.90
CA ARG A 583 16.83 2.41 -10.61
C ARG A 583 16.03 3.10 -9.53
N PHE A 584 15.55 2.31 -8.58
CA PHE A 584 14.81 2.79 -7.42
C PHE A 584 15.57 2.49 -6.15
N SER A 585 15.68 3.52 -5.30
CA SER A 585 16.03 3.43 -3.90
C SER A 585 14.94 4.15 -3.09
N GLU A 586 14.81 3.83 -1.81
CA GLU A 586 13.74 4.35 -0.93
C GLU A 586 14.29 4.89 0.39
N SER A 587 13.49 5.69 1.09
CA SER A 587 13.79 6.19 2.43
C SER A 587 13.60 5.10 3.48
N ALA A 588 14.13 5.29 4.68
CA ALA A 588 14.06 4.30 5.76
C ALA A 588 12.62 4.00 6.24
N ASP A 589 11.69 4.94 6.04
CA ASP A 589 10.26 4.87 6.32
C ASP A 589 9.42 4.46 5.09
N GLY A 590 10.03 4.29 3.91
CA GLY A 590 9.35 3.86 2.68
C GLY A 590 8.39 4.89 2.07
N THR A 591 8.39 6.15 2.51
CA THR A 591 7.53 7.22 1.99
C THR A 591 8.06 7.84 0.70
N LEU A 592 9.38 8.02 0.61
CA LEU A 592 10.07 8.61 -0.53
C LEU A 592 10.77 7.54 -1.37
N ILE A 593 10.72 7.71 -2.69
CA ILE A 593 11.52 6.94 -3.64
C ILE A 593 12.36 7.85 -4.52
N TRP A 594 13.59 7.45 -4.82
CA TRP A 594 14.48 8.08 -5.79
C TRP A 594 14.54 7.24 -7.05
N MET A 595 14.03 7.78 -8.16
CA MET A 595 14.25 7.21 -9.49
C MET A 595 15.53 7.79 -10.07
N THR A 596 16.58 6.99 -10.14
CA THR A 596 17.85 7.37 -10.79
C THR A 596 17.87 6.83 -12.21
N SER A 597 17.84 7.73 -13.20
CA SER A 597 17.96 7.37 -14.61
C SER A 597 19.43 7.21 -15.03
N THR A 598 19.71 6.27 -15.93
CA THR A 598 21.03 6.07 -16.58
C THR A 598 21.04 6.54 -18.04
N GLN A 599 19.85 6.75 -18.62
CA GLN A 599 19.62 7.29 -19.95
C GLN A 599 18.65 8.47 -19.88
N GLU A 600 18.63 9.31 -20.92
CA GLU A 600 17.65 10.39 -21.03
C GLU A 600 16.22 9.86 -21.14
N MET A 601 15.26 10.64 -20.63
CA MET A 601 13.85 10.31 -20.67
C MET A 601 13.32 10.42 -22.10
N LYS A 602 12.69 9.34 -22.60
CA LYS A 602 12.12 9.26 -23.94
C LYS A 602 10.75 9.93 -24.00
N GLY A 603 10.30 10.27 -25.20
CA GLY A 603 9.10 11.10 -25.41
C GLY A 603 9.36 12.61 -25.31
N ALA A 604 10.61 13.05 -25.49
CA ALA A 604 11.04 14.46 -25.44
C ALA A 604 10.26 15.44 -26.34
N HIS A 605 9.60 14.92 -27.37
CA HIS A 605 8.88 15.69 -28.40
C HIS A 605 7.36 15.54 -28.31
N ALA A 606 6.85 14.87 -27.27
CA ALA A 606 5.45 14.45 -27.18
C ALA A 606 4.48 15.62 -26.90
N GLY A 607 4.90 16.64 -26.15
CA GLY A 607 4.07 17.82 -25.84
C GLY A 607 4.76 18.83 -24.93
N GLU A 608 4.04 19.90 -24.57
CA GLU A 608 4.55 20.98 -23.70
C GLU A 608 4.75 20.54 -22.24
N TRP A 609 4.10 19.44 -21.82
CA TRP A 609 4.15 18.89 -20.47
C TRP A 609 5.42 18.08 -20.13
N VAL A 610 6.33 17.90 -21.09
CA VAL A 610 7.58 17.16 -20.91
C VAL A 610 8.51 17.88 -19.94
N THR A 611 8.68 17.33 -18.73
CA THR A 611 9.53 17.90 -17.69
C THR A 611 10.93 17.30 -17.71
N GLY A 612 11.87 17.99 -18.38
CA GLY A 612 13.32 17.81 -18.22
C GLY A 612 13.87 16.40 -18.50
N THR A 613 14.28 16.14 -19.74
CA THR A 613 14.74 14.82 -20.21
C THR A 613 16.10 14.35 -19.67
N ALA A 614 16.88 15.25 -19.07
CA ALA A 614 18.28 15.02 -18.71
C ALA A 614 18.48 13.93 -17.64
N VAL A 615 19.53 13.13 -17.81
CA VAL A 615 19.98 12.09 -16.86
C VAL A 615 20.16 12.67 -15.44
N THR A 616 19.44 12.10 -14.47
CA THR A 616 19.34 12.64 -13.10
C THR A 616 18.72 11.62 -12.14
N SER A 617 18.92 11.80 -10.84
CA SER A 617 17.99 11.27 -9.85
C SER A 617 16.82 12.24 -9.62
N ARG A 618 15.58 11.72 -9.54
CA ARG A 618 14.33 12.45 -9.21
C ARG A 618 13.74 11.82 -7.94
N CYS A 619 13.18 12.63 -7.05
CA CYS A 619 12.57 12.18 -5.80
C CYS A 619 11.05 12.30 -5.87
N PHE A 620 10.34 11.28 -5.40
CA PHE A 620 8.89 11.22 -5.43
C PHE A 620 8.37 10.76 -4.07
N LEU A 621 7.34 11.45 -3.58
CA LEU A 621 6.49 11.01 -2.48
C LEU A 621 5.41 10.09 -3.04
N LEU A 622 5.26 8.89 -2.50
CA LEU A 622 4.22 7.94 -2.90
C LEU A 622 2.89 8.23 -2.20
N GLU A 623 1.79 8.19 -2.94
CA GLU A 623 0.44 8.48 -2.42
C GLU A 623 -0.50 7.27 -2.57
N GLU A 624 -1.73 7.41 -2.02
CA GLU A 624 -2.84 6.47 -2.21
C GLU A 624 -2.47 5.01 -1.85
N SER A 625 -2.50 4.11 -2.83
CA SER A 625 -2.25 2.69 -2.60
C SER A 625 -0.81 2.36 -2.18
N PHE A 626 0.15 3.25 -2.49
CA PHE A 626 1.59 3.09 -2.24
C PHE A 626 2.16 4.00 -1.14
N GLU A 627 1.31 4.77 -0.45
CA GLU A 627 1.71 5.57 0.72
C GLU A 627 2.47 4.71 1.74
N ALA A 628 3.67 5.17 2.15
CA ALA A 628 4.63 4.48 3.03
C ALA A 628 5.02 3.05 2.60
N LYS A 629 4.88 2.71 1.30
CA LYS A 629 5.11 1.35 0.77
C LYS A 629 6.15 1.30 -0.36
N GLY A 630 7.24 2.06 -0.26
CA GLY A 630 8.39 1.97 -1.17
C GLY A 630 8.90 0.53 -1.41
N SER A 631 8.89 -0.30 -0.37
CA SER A 631 9.27 -1.72 -0.46
C SER A 631 8.31 -2.53 -1.34
N LYS A 632 7.01 -2.19 -1.36
CA LYS A 632 6.02 -2.79 -2.26
C LYS A 632 6.25 -2.33 -3.70
N TRP A 633 6.46 -1.03 -3.91
CA TRP A 633 6.76 -0.46 -5.22
C TRP A 633 8.02 -1.10 -5.84
N THR A 634 9.11 -1.23 -5.08
CA THR A 634 10.34 -1.86 -5.56
C THR A 634 10.21 -3.37 -5.79
N GLU A 635 9.36 -4.07 -5.02
CA GLU A 635 9.00 -5.47 -5.27
C GLU A 635 8.27 -5.63 -6.61
N ASP A 636 7.28 -4.78 -6.90
CA ASP A 636 6.50 -4.85 -8.14
C ASP A 636 7.34 -4.40 -9.37
N ILE A 637 8.29 -3.46 -9.21
CA ILE A 637 9.30 -3.13 -10.23
C ILE A 637 10.21 -4.33 -10.56
N VAL A 638 10.67 -5.08 -9.55
CA VAL A 638 11.50 -6.27 -9.77
C VAL A 638 10.70 -7.36 -10.49
N LYS A 639 9.45 -7.61 -10.08
CA LYS A 639 8.57 -8.56 -10.78
C LYS A 639 8.30 -8.15 -12.23
N ALA A 640 8.04 -6.87 -12.48
CA ALA A 640 7.85 -6.34 -13.83
C ALA A 640 9.09 -6.58 -14.71
N ARG A 641 10.31 -6.34 -14.20
CA ARG A 641 11.56 -6.65 -14.91
C ARG A 641 11.71 -8.12 -15.27
N VAL A 642 11.40 -9.03 -14.35
CA VAL A 642 11.43 -10.47 -14.62
C VAL A 642 10.36 -10.83 -15.67
N GLU A 643 9.13 -10.30 -15.55
CA GLU A 643 8.05 -10.52 -16.52
C GLU A 643 8.41 -10.04 -17.93
N GLY A 644 9.14 -8.92 -18.06
CA GLY A 644 9.61 -8.39 -19.33
C GLY A 644 10.90 -9.01 -19.88
N ARG A 645 11.71 -9.67 -19.03
CA ARG A 645 12.94 -10.37 -19.44
C ARG A 645 12.63 -11.66 -20.18
N PHE A 646 11.72 -12.47 -19.64
CA PHE A 646 11.38 -13.79 -20.14
C PHE A 646 10.04 -13.76 -20.89
N SER A 647 10.02 -14.31 -22.11
CA SER A 647 8.77 -14.40 -22.88
C SER A 647 7.72 -15.24 -22.14
N GLU A 648 6.45 -15.02 -22.45
CA GLU A 648 5.36 -15.78 -21.83
C GLU A 648 5.51 -17.30 -22.07
N LYS A 649 6.00 -17.68 -23.26
CA LYS A 649 6.33 -19.07 -23.58
C LYS A 649 7.43 -19.65 -22.69
N GLU A 650 8.47 -18.88 -22.38
CA GLU A 650 9.52 -19.30 -21.43
C GLU A 650 8.99 -19.38 -20.00
N ARG A 651 8.09 -18.48 -19.59
CA ARG A 651 7.51 -18.48 -18.23
C ARG A 651 6.46 -19.58 -18.01
N GLU A 652 5.87 -20.10 -19.08
CA GLU A 652 5.01 -21.30 -19.07
C GLU A 652 5.82 -22.61 -19.19
N ASP A 653 7.13 -22.55 -19.49
CA ASP A 653 8.01 -23.72 -19.61
C ASP A 653 8.45 -24.20 -18.20
N PRO A 654 8.30 -25.49 -17.84
CA PRO A 654 8.74 -26.00 -16.54
C PRO A 654 10.25 -25.85 -16.28
N SER A 655 11.07 -25.64 -17.32
CA SER A 655 12.49 -25.33 -17.17
C SER A 655 12.80 -23.89 -16.72
N TRP A 656 11.76 -23.11 -16.41
CA TRP A 656 11.85 -21.79 -15.79
C TRP A 656 11.02 -21.73 -14.50
N SER A 657 11.55 -21.10 -13.46
CA SER A 657 10.75 -20.65 -12.32
C SER A 657 11.26 -19.35 -11.74
N LEU A 658 10.39 -18.60 -11.05
CA LEU A 658 10.80 -17.52 -10.17
C LEU A 658 10.73 -18.00 -8.73
N ARG A 659 11.79 -17.82 -7.95
CA ARG A 659 11.79 -18.07 -6.50
C ARG A 659 12.07 -16.78 -5.73
N SER A 660 11.61 -16.70 -4.49
CA SER A 660 11.99 -15.61 -3.60
C SER A 660 12.17 -16.04 -2.16
N PHE A 661 13.07 -15.33 -1.49
CA PHE A 661 13.27 -15.37 -0.06
C PHE A 661 13.50 -13.95 0.47
N ARG A 662 13.35 -13.77 1.78
CA ARG A 662 13.53 -12.50 2.46
C ARG A 662 14.49 -12.71 3.63
N LEU A 663 15.58 -11.94 3.68
CA LEU A 663 16.60 -12.10 4.72
C LEU A 663 16.03 -11.70 6.10
N PRO A 664 16.20 -12.52 7.16
CA PRO A 664 15.72 -12.18 8.50
C PRO A 664 16.31 -10.87 9.04
N ASP A 665 17.64 -10.73 9.02
CA ASP A 665 18.33 -9.62 9.69
C ASP A 665 18.13 -8.26 9.00
N ASN A 666 18.00 -8.28 7.67
CA ASN A 666 18.05 -7.08 6.85
C ASN A 666 16.77 -6.84 6.03
N ASN A 667 15.74 -7.68 6.15
CA ASN A 667 14.46 -7.58 5.45
C ASN A 667 14.56 -7.40 3.92
N LEU A 668 15.69 -7.82 3.32
CA LEU A 668 15.98 -7.72 1.89
C LEU A 668 15.25 -8.87 1.17
N GLY A 669 14.31 -8.53 0.29
CA GLY A 669 13.69 -9.45 -0.65
C GLY A 669 14.63 -9.75 -1.82
N VAL A 670 14.78 -11.03 -2.14
CA VAL A 670 15.57 -11.49 -3.28
C VAL A 670 14.65 -12.27 -4.21
N PHE A 671 14.60 -11.87 -5.47
CA PHE A 671 13.82 -12.54 -6.52
C PHE A 671 14.80 -13.17 -7.51
N ALA A 672 14.85 -14.51 -7.52
CA ALA A 672 15.77 -15.29 -8.32
C ALA A 672 15.01 -16.00 -9.44
N ALA A 673 15.21 -15.58 -10.68
CA ALA A 673 14.76 -16.31 -11.86
C ALA A 673 15.68 -17.52 -12.10
N VAL A 674 15.18 -18.72 -11.87
CA VAL A 674 15.90 -19.99 -12.03
C VAL A 674 15.61 -20.56 -13.41
N PHE A 675 16.65 -20.74 -14.22
CA PHE A 675 16.53 -21.31 -15.56
C PHE A 675 17.85 -21.95 -16.02
N GLN A 676 17.79 -22.76 -17.07
CA GLN A 676 18.97 -23.30 -17.75
C GLN A 676 19.29 -22.52 -19.03
N GLU A 677 20.56 -22.24 -19.30
CA GLU A 677 21.01 -21.56 -20.52
C GLU A 677 22.43 -22.00 -20.91
N GLY A 678 22.57 -22.61 -22.10
CA GLY A 678 23.87 -23.00 -22.65
C GLY A 678 24.66 -21.82 -23.22
N ALA A 679 26.00 -21.88 -23.17
CA ALA A 679 26.89 -20.80 -23.62
C ALA A 679 26.61 -20.34 -25.07
N ASP A 680 26.40 -21.29 -25.98
CA ASP A 680 26.12 -21.05 -27.40
C ASP A 680 24.63 -20.78 -27.70
N GLN A 681 23.76 -20.83 -26.68
CA GLN A 681 22.32 -20.68 -26.84
C GLN A 681 21.94 -19.19 -26.94
N LEU A 682 21.33 -18.79 -28.06
CA LEU A 682 20.70 -17.48 -28.23
C LEU A 682 19.18 -17.67 -28.28
N ILE A 683 18.48 -17.04 -27.34
CA ILE A 683 17.02 -17.12 -27.22
C ILE A 683 16.44 -15.83 -27.80
N GLU A 684 15.70 -15.96 -28.90
CA GLU A 684 15.08 -14.83 -29.59
C GLU A 684 14.02 -14.16 -28.70
N GLY A 685 14.06 -12.83 -28.63
CA GLY A 685 13.11 -12.02 -27.83
C GLY A 685 13.42 -11.90 -26.33
N ARG A 686 14.36 -12.68 -25.77
CA ARG A 686 14.80 -12.52 -24.37
C ARG A 686 15.57 -11.21 -24.20
N ARG A 687 15.21 -10.41 -23.18
CA ARG A 687 15.83 -9.09 -22.94
C ARG A 687 17.10 -9.17 -22.08
N GLU A 688 17.62 -8.01 -21.71
CA GLU A 688 18.82 -7.85 -20.88
C GLU A 688 18.74 -8.68 -19.55
N PRO A 689 19.85 -9.31 -19.14
CA PRO A 689 19.93 -10.09 -17.91
C PRO A 689 19.73 -9.22 -16.65
N ALA A 690 19.54 -9.90 -15.51
CA ALA A 690 19.50 -9.25 -14.21
C ALA A 690 20.82 -8.49 -13.91
N PRO A 691 20.78 -7.39 -13.13
CA PRO A 691 21.98 -6.71 -12.65
C PRO A 691 22.90 -7.62 -11.82
N ILE A 692 22.36 -8.68 -11.23
CA ILE A 692 23.07 -9.71 -10.47
C ILE A 692 22.85 -11.05 -11.17
N ARG A 693 23.91 -11.70 -11.65
CA ARG A 693 23.83 -13.01 -12.31
C ARG A 693 24.68 -14.04 -11.55
N ILE A 694 24.02 -15.11 -11.09
CA ILE A 694 24.63 -16.26 -10.44
C ILE A 694 24.72 -17.37 -11.50
N VAL A 695 25.92 -17.89 -11.74
CA VAL A 695 26.23 -18.86 -12.79
C VAL A 695 26.76 -20.11 -12.11
N ILE A 696 26.01 -21.21 -12.20
CA ILE A 696 26.39 -22.50 -11.63
C ILE A 696 27.19 -23.30 -12.65
N ASP A 697 28.35 -23.82 -12.24
CA ASP A 697 29.26 -24.68 -13.00
C ASP A 697 29.50 -24.20 -14.43
N HIS A 698 30.08 -23.01 -14.57
CA HIS A 698 30.39 -22.43 -15.89
C HIS A 698 31.22 -23.38 -16.78
N GLU A 699 32.10 -24.20 -16.18
CA GLU A 699 32.85 -25.26 -16.88
C GLU A 699 31.99 -26.37 -17.52
N LYS A 700 30.72 -26.53 -17.11
CA LYS A 700 29.73 -27.45 -17.74
C LYS A 700 29.00 -26.81 -18.93
N GLY A 701 29.44 -25.65 -19.40
CA GLY A 701 28.86 -24.96 -20.56
C GLY A 701 27.71 -23.99 -20.23
N THR A 702 27.52 -23.63 -18.95
CA THR A 702 26.53 -22.63 -18.51
C THR A 702 26.88 -21.24 -19.03
N LYS A 703 25.91 -20.51 -19.55
CA LYS A 703 26.14 -19.15 -20.08
C LYS A 703 26.40 -18.13 -18.97
N GLY A 704 27.66 -17.68 -18.89
CA GLY A 704 28.04 -16.53 -18.08
C GLY A 704 27.64 -15.19 -18.71
N ALA A 705 27.92 -14.09 -18.01
CA ALA A 705 27.86 -12.74 -18.58
C ALA A 705 29.04 -11.91 -18.04
N PRO A 706 29.76 -11.13 -18.86
CA PRO A 706 30.85 -10.30 -18.38
C PRO A 706 30.34 -9.05 -17.67
N ILE A 707 30.92 -8.74 -16.50
CA ILE A 707 30.60 -7.56 -15.69
C ILE A 707 30.70 -6.28 -16.53
N GLY A 708 29.72 -5.39 -16.39
CA GLY A 708 29.63 -4.10 -17.09
C GLY A 708 28.88 -4.17 -18.43
N HIS A 709 28.79 -5.35 -19.04
CA HIS A 709 28.05 -5.56 -20.29
C HIS A 709 26.58 -5.92 -20.02
N TYR A 710 25.69 -5.53 -20.94
CA TYR A 710 24.25 -5.86 -20.93
C TYR A 710 23.51 -5.58 -19.60
N GLY A 711 24.02 -4.67 -18.77
CA GLY A 711 23.39 -4.29 -17.49
C GLY A 711 23.90 -5.04 -16.25
N VAL A 712 24.74 -6.07 -16.40
CA VAL A 712 25.25 -6.88 -15.29
C VAL A 712 26.30 -6.09 -14.48
N GLU A 713 26.13 -6.00 -13.17
CA GLU A 713 27.04 -5.30 -12.24
C GLU A 713 27.72 -6.21 -11.22
N ILE A 714 27.08 -7.35 -10.91
CA ILE A 714 27.59 -8.38 -10.01
C ILE A 714 27.45 -9.73 -10.70
N THR A 715 28.54 -10.47 -10.77
CA THR A 715 28.56 -11.88 -11.23
C THR A 715 29.02 -12.77 -10.09
N VAL A 716 28.34 -13.89 -9.89
CA VAL A 716 28.74 -14.92 -8.91
C VAL A 716 28.91 -16.22 -9.65
N ASN A 717 30.15 -16.64 -9.87
CA ASN A 717 30.43 -17.98 -10.42
C ASN A 717 30.51 -18.96 -9.25
N VAL A 718 29.69 -20.00 -9.27
CA VAL A 718 29.64 -21.04 -8.23
C VAL A 718 30.04 -22.36 -8.86
N ARG A 719 31.04 -23.03 -8.30
CA ARG A 719 31.36 -24.42 -8.61
C ARG A 719 30.75 -25.31 -7.54
N SER A 720 29.79 -26.13 -7.93
CA SER A 720 28.96 -26.95 -7.02
C SER A 720 29.72 -28.12 -6.42
N GLY A 721 30.69 -28.68 -7.16
CA GLY A 721 31.49 -29.82 -6.71
C GLY A 721 30.64 -31.01 -6.27
N ASP A 722 30.89 -31.50 -5.05
CA ASP A 722 30.12 -32.57 -4.39
C ASP A 722 28.90 -32.05 -3.60
N LEU A 723 28.59 -30.76 -3.71
CA LEU A 723 27.54 -30.02 -3.00
C LEU A 723 27.67 -30.00 -1.46
N LYS A 724 28.75 -30.56 -0.88
CA LYS A 724 29.06 -30.38 0.55
C LYS A 724 29.83 -29.08 0.77
N LYS A 725 30.71 -28.75 -0.18
CA LYS A 725 31.37 -27.45 -0.26
C LYS A 725 31.27 -26.89 -1.66
N VAL A 726 30.94 -25.61 -1.74
CA VAL A 726 30.85 -24.85 -3.00
C VAL A 726 31.93 -23.77 -3.01
N ASN A 727 32.62 -23.63 -4.15
CA ASN A 727 33.56 -22.53 -4.36
C ASN A 727 32.80 -21.38 -5.04
N MET A 728 32.80 -20.21 -4.42
CA MET A 728 32.07 -19.04 -4.89
C MET A 728 33.04 -17.90 -5.23
N GLN A 729 33.08 -17.51 -6.50
CA GLN A 729 33.80 -16.31 -6.96
C GLN A 729 32.79 -15.20 -7.26
N THR A 730 32.66 -14.26 -6.32
CA THR A 730 31.83 -13.06 -6.47
C THR A 730 32.69 -11.93 -7.01
N ALA A 731 32.29 -11.32 -8.12
CA ALA A 731 32.98 -10.17 -8.70
C ALA A 731 31.98 -9.06 -9.05
N GLY A 732 32.42 -7.81 -8.91
CA GLY A 732 31.61 -6.64 -9.22
C GLY A 732 32.38 -5.56 -9.98
N LEU A 733 31.67 -4.46 -10.30
CA LEU A 733 32.24 -3.25 -10.89
C LEU A 733 33.49 -2.74 -10.11
N ASN A 734 34.34 -2.00 -10.81
CA ASN A 734 35.58 -1.42 -10.29
C ASN A 734 36.62 -2.46 -9.78
N GLY A 735 36.56 -3.68 -10.31
CA GLY A 735 37.59 -4.71 -10.11
C GLY A 735 37.59 -5.38 -8.73
N ARG A 736 36.58 -5.13 -7.88
CA ARG A 736 36.47 -5.81 -6.59
C ARG A 736 35.97 -7.24 -6.79
N GLN A 737 36.70 -8.19 -6.21
CA GLN A 737 36.38 -9.62 -6.26
C GLN A 737 36.56 -10.26 -4.88
N PHE A 738 35.82 -11.33 -4.65
CA PHE A 738 35.87 -12.19 -3.48
C PHE A 738 35.90 -13.64 -3.96
N ALA A 739 36.71 -14.47 -3.32
CA ALA A 739 36.72 -15.91 -3.49
C ALA A 739 36.47 -16.52 -2.11
N ASP A 740 35.42 -17.32 -1.99
CA ASP A 740 34.96 -17.93 -0.76
C ASP A 740 34.76 -19.44 -0.98
N ASP A 741 35.35 -20.29 -0.13
CA ASP A 741 35.05 -21.72 -0.05
C ASP A 741 34.06 -21.94 1.09
N VAL A 742 32.84 -22.37 0.75
CA VAL A 742 31.68 -22.28 1.67
C VAL A 742 31.00 -23.63 1.81
N ALA A 743 30.55 -23.98 3.02
CA ALA A 743 29.63 -25.11 3.23
C ALA A 743 28.26 -24.78 2.64
N LEU A 744 27.47 -25.77 2.24
CA LEU A 744 26.17 -25.52 1.60
C LEU A 744 25.22 -24.68 2.47
N ASP A 745 25.16 -24.96 3.78
CA ASP A 745 24.31 -24.23 4.73
C ASP A 745 24.72 -22.75 4.87
N ASP A 746 26.01 -22.45 4.71
CA ASP A 746 26.59 -21.11 4.76
C ASP A 746 26.56 -20.37 3.40
N PHE A 747 26.13 -21.04 2.32
CA PHE A 747 26.12 -20.47 0.97
C PHE A 747 25.28 -19.19 0.90
N LEU A 748 24.02 -19.25 1.35
CA LEU A 748 23.08 -18.13 1.26
C LEU A 748 23.50 -16.93 2.15
N PRO A 749 23.91 -17.12 3.43
CA PRO A 749 24.51 -16.04 4.24
C PRO A 749 25.75 -15.41 3.61
N THR A 750 26.61 -16.20 2.96
CA THR A 750 27.86 -15.71 2.37
C THR A 750 27.60 -14.95 1.07
N LEU A 751 26.82 -15.54 0.15
CA LEU A 751 26.35 -14.92 -1.09
C LEU A 751 25.73 -13.55 -0.82
N THR A 752 24.74 -13.50 0.07
CA THR A 752 24.01 -12.27 0.37
C THR A 752 24.92 -11.22 1.02
N ARG A 753 25.81 -11.61 1.94
CA ARG A 753 26.82 -10.70 2.51
C ARG A 753 27.71 -10.07 1.42
N ARG A 754 28.19 -10.85 0.45
CA ARG A 754 29.03 -10.34 -0.66
C ARG A 754 28.24 -9.42 -1.60
N VAL A 755 26.99 -9.78 -1.93
CA VAL A 755 26.09 -8.94 -2.73
C VAL A 755 25.81 -7.61 -2.04
N ILE A 756 25.47 -7.62 -0.73
CA ILE A 756 25.24 -6.42 0.07
C ILE A 756 26.48 -5.51 0.11
N GLN A 757 27.67 -6.09 0.28
CA GLN A 757 28.94 -5.37 0.23
C GLN A 757 29.19 -4.71 -1.13
N LEU A 758 28.85 -5.37 -2.24
CA LEU A 758 29.03 -4.78 -3.58
C LEU A 758 27.98 -3.71 -3.89
N LEU A 759 26.71 -3.93 -3.55
CA LEU A 759 25.63 -2.97 -3.80
C LEU A 759 25.89 -1.62 -3.12
N SER A 760 26.31 -1.60 -1.85
CA SER A 760 26.64 -0.36 -1.14
C SER A 760 27.85 0.39 -1.72
N LEU A 761 28.73 -0.32 -2.44
CA LEU A 761 29.90 0.25 -3.12
C LEU A 761 29.62 0.67 -4.58
N GLN A 762 28.54 0.17 -5.18
CA GLN A 762 28.20 0.39 -6.60
C GLN A 762 27.11 1.46 -6.80
N PHE A 763 26.33 1.79 -5.78
CA PHE A 763 25.31 2.84 -5.80
C PHE A 763 25.90 4.22 -5.43
N ASN A 764 27.01 4.59 -6.06
CA ASN A 764 27.65 5.90 -5.88
C ASN A 764 28.26 6.40 -7.20
N ALA A 765 28.83 7.61 -7.17
CA ALA A 765 29.37 8.28 -8.36
C ALA A 765 30.62 7.60 -8.97
N SER A 766 31.19 6.56 -8.34
CA SER A 766 32.25 5.74 -8.97
C SER A 766 31.70 4.78 -10.03
N ASN A 767 30.39 4.53 -10.06
CA ASN A 767 29.75 3.74 -11.12
C ASN A 767 29.55 4.61 -12.37
N LEU A 768 30.20 4.23 -13.47
CA LEU A 768 30.18 4.95 -14.75
C LEU A 768 28.75 5.23 -15.27
N ARG A 769 27.79 4.32 -15.04
CA ARG A 769 26.39 4.50 -15.47
C ARG A 769 25.61 5.48 -14.59
N LEU A 770 26.00 5.64 -13.32
CA LEU A 770 25.32 6.52 -12.35
C LEU A 770 25.98 7.88 -12.19
N ALA A 771 27.27 8.02 -12.54
CA ALA A 771 28.02 9.25 -12.33
C ALA A 771 27.36 10.51 -12.92
N PRO A 772 26.81 10.53 -14.16
CA PRO A 772 26.11 11.70 -14.69
C PRO A 772 24.84 12.04 -13.88
N ALA A 773 24.07 11.02 -13.51
CA ALA A 773 22.82 11.18 -12.76
C ALA A 773 23.05 11.73 -11.35
N LEU A 774 24.10 11.24 -10.68
CA LEU A 774 24.48 11.64 -9.33
C LEU A 774 25.14 13.03 -9.31
N VAL A 775 26.00 13.36 -10.27
CA VAL A 775 26.56 14.72 -10.43
C VAL A 775 25.43 15.74 -10.69
N SER A 776 24.46 15.39 -11.55
CA SER A 776 23.25 16.19 -11.80
C SER A 776 22.42 16.38 -10.52
N TYR A 777 22.19 15.31 -9.75
CA TYR A 777 21.50 15.32 -8.46
C TYR A 777 22.20 16.23 -7.43
N TYR A 778 23.50 16.06 -7.17
CA TYR A 778 24.25 16.91 -6.24
C TYR A 778 24.26 18.38 -6.69
N THR A 779 24.41 18.64 -7.99
CA THR A 779 24.35 19.98 -8.58
C THR A 779 22.98 20.64 -8.37
N LYS A 780 21.88 19.90 -8.48
CA LYS A 780 20.52 20.41 -8.24
C LYS A 780 20.30 20.76 -6.77
N ILE A 781 20.72 19.90 -5.84
CA ILE A 781 20.68 20.19 -4.40
C ILE A 781 21.48 21.46 -4.10
N LEU A 782 22.73 21.55 -4.55
CA LEU A 782 23.61 22.71 -4.33
C LEU A 782 23.00 24.05 -4.78
N LYS A 783 22.30 24.05 -5.92
CA LYS A 783 21.61 25.24 -6.45
C LYS A 783 20.35 25.62 -5.65
N GLY A 784 19.77 24.69 -4.91
CA GLY A 784 18.58 24.91 -4.06
C GLY A 784 18.90 25.32 -2.61
N LEU A 785 20.17 25.49 -2.24
CA LEU A 785 20.55 25.83 -0.86
C LEU A 785 20.43 27.35 -0.58
N PRO A 786 19.96 27.74 0.63
CA PRO A 786 19.80 29.14 1.04
C PRO A 786 21.14 29.78 1.45
N LEU A 787 22.10 29.84 0.52
CA LEU A 787 23.40 30.47 0.76
C LEU A 787 23.24 32.00 0.82
N MET A 788 23.29 32.57 2.03
CA MET A 788 23.29 34.02 2.25
C MET A 788 24.56 34.67 1.70
N THR A 789 24.60 34.96 0.40
CA THR A 789 25.61 35.84 -0.19
C THR A 789 25.25 37.29 0.12
N ARG A 790 26.01 37.93 1.02
CA ARG A 790 26.06 39.39 1.12
C ARG A 790 26.69 39.94 -0.15
N ALA A 791 25.86 40.14 -1.18
CA ALA A 791 26.29 40.51 -2.52
C ALA A 791 26.79 41.96 -2.59
N GLU A 792 28.04 42.19 -2.16
CA GLU A 792 28.82 43.26 -2.76
C GLU A 792 28.91 42.99 -4.26
N LYS A 793 28.38 43.93 -5.04
CA LYS A 793 28.26 43.81 -6.50
C LYS A 793 29.63 43.90 -7.18
N THR A 794 30.40 42.81 -7.16
CA THR A 794 31.43 42.60 -8.17
C THR A 794 30.73 42.47 -9.52
N ARG A 795 30.85 43.52 -10.34
CA ARG A 795 30.32 43.57 -11.71
C ARG A 795 30.94 42.43 -12.53
N SER A 796 30.22 41.32 -12.66
CA SER A 796 30.46 40.37 -13.74
C SER A 796 30.14 41.07 -15.06
N PHE A 797 31.17 41.29 -15.87
CA PHE A 797 30.98 41.71 -17.25
C PHE A 797 30.34 40.55 -18.01
N LEU A 798 29.01 40.59 -18.13
CA LEU A 798 28.29 39.73 -19.07
C LEU A 798 28.78 40.08 -20.48
N ALA A 799 29.67 39.25 -21.01
CA ALA A 799 29.86 39.18 -22.45
C ALA A 799 28.51 38.73 -23.04
N SER A 800 27.90 39.61 -23.82
CA SER A 800 26.66 39.32 -24.54
C SER A 800 26.85 38.07 -25.40
N SER A 801 25.89 37.14 -25.30
CA SER A 801 25.73 36.09 -26.29
C SER A 801 24.98 36.64 -27.50
N PRO A 802 25.56 36.57 -28.70
CA PRO A 802 24.79 36.48 -29.93
C PRO A 802 24.91 35.07 -30.56
N VAL A 803 23.99 34.81 -31.50
CA VAL A 803 23.96 33.67 -32.42
C VAL A 803 23.43 32.35 -31.83
N LYS A 804 22.09 32.23 -31.86
CA LYS A 804 21.49 31.03 -32.48
C LYS A 804 21.81 31.07 -33.98
N GLY A 805 22.27 29.94 -34.53
CA GLY A 805 22.05 29.60 -35.94
C GLY A 805 23.27 29.53 -36.86
N LEU A 806 23.24 28.49 -37.71
CA LEU A 806 24.09 28.22 -38.89
C LEU A 806 25.51 27.73 -38.53
N PHE A 807 26.04 26.65 -39.12
CA PHE A 807 25.77 26.03 -40.43
C PHE A 807 25.30 24.56 -40.30
N SER A 808 24.68 23.90 -41.27
CA SER A 808 24.89 24.00 -42.74
C SER A 808 23.69 23.61 -43.59
N SER A 809 23.47 24.31 -44.72
CA SER A 809 22.89 23.78 -45.96
C SER A 809 23.24 24.67 -47.18
N ILE A 810 23.50 24.01 -48.30
CA ILE A 810 24.07 24.49 -49.58
C ILE A 810 22.97 24.39 -50.67
N TRP A 811 22.84 25.24 -51.70
CA TRP A 811 23.45 26.53 -52.09
C TRP A 811 22.77 27.02 -53.39
N GLY A 812 22.35 28.28 -53.50
CA GLY A 812 21.73 28.82 -54.73
C GLY A 812 20.96 30.12 -54.52
N GLY A 813 21.01 31.04 -55.47
CA GLY A 813 20.30 32.33 -55.37
C GLY A 813 19.88 32.84 -56.74
N SER A 814 18.96 33.83 -56.78
CA SER A 814 18.83 34.85 -57.84
C SER A 814 17.60 35.75 -57.59
N THR A 815 17.83 37.07 -57.57
CA THR A 815 16.98 38.16 -58.13
C THR A 815 15.45 38.26 -57.88
N ASN A 816 15.06 39.46 -57.42
CA ASN A 816 13.90 40.27 -57.89
C ASN A 816 12.46 39.75 -57.62
N THR A 817 11.42 40.57 -57.41
CA THR A 817 11.26 42.05 -57.47
C THR A 817 10.06 42.49 -56.61
N GLU A 818 10.06 43.77 -56.21
CA GLU A 818 8.93 44.69 -55.94
C GLU A 818 7.58 44.13 -55.43
N ALA A 819 7.07 44.46 -54.22
CA ALA A 819 6.79 45.76 -53.59
C ALA A 819 5.39 46.35 -53.92
N HIS A 820 4.62 46.66 -52.85
CA HIS A 820 3.57 47.69 -52.66
C HIS A 820 2.66 47.24 -51.49
N SER A 821 2.25 48.04 -50.51
CA SER A 821 2.72 49.31 -49.94
C SER A 821 2.07 49.49 -48.52
N PRO A 822 2.56 50.40 -47.65
CA PRO A 822 2.22 50.46 -46.20
C PRO A 822 0.92 51.30 -45.97
N PRO A 823 0.47 51.77 -44.75
CA PRO A 823 1.26 51.94 -43.51
C PRO A 823 0.61 51.89 -42.09
N LYS A 824 1.48 51.62 -41.09
CA LYS A 824 1.55 52.20 -39.71
C LYS A 824 0.33 51.98 -38.76
N HIS A 825 0.45 51.96 -37.43
CA HIS A 825 1.50 52.48 -36.55
C HIS A 825 1.68 51.67 -35.24
N ASN A 826 2.86 51.79 -34.63
CA ASN A 826 3.34 51.13 -33.41
C ASN A 826 2.47 51.32 -32.16
N ARG A 827 2.52 50.32 -31.26
CA ARG A 827 2.66 50.54 -29.81
C ARG A 827 3.85 49.74 -29.25
N THR A 828 4.67 50.42 -28.45
CA THR A 828 5.84 49.89 -27.73
C THR A 828 5.44 49.34 -26.34
N PRO A 829 6.14 48.34 -25.79
CA PRO A 829 5.97 47.92 -24.41
C PRO A 829 6.71 48.86 -23.44
N VAL A 830 6.23 48.97 -22.20
CA VAL A 830 6.89 49.72 -21.12
C VAL A 830 6.96 48.84 -19.87
N THR A 831 8.17 48.52 -19.44
CA THR A 831 8.50 47.96 -18.11
C THR A 831 8.33 49.00 -17.01
N ASN A 832 7.90 48.57 -15.80
CA ASN A 832 8.36 49.04 -14.47
C ASN A 832 7.61 48.26 -13.36
N LEU A 833 8.33 47.62 -12.43
CA LEU A 833 8.65 48.06 -11.06
C LEU A 833 7.46 48.15 -10.08
N PHE A 834 7.59 47.44 -8.95
CA PHE A 834 6.67 47.43 -7.81
C PHE A 834 6.55 48.80 -7.09
N PRO A 835 5.37 49.07 -6.51
CA PRO A 835 5.22 49.88 -5.29
C PRO A 835 4.64 49.06 -4.08
N PRO A 836 4.66 49.62 -2.84
CA PRO A 836 4.51 48.89 -1.57
C PRO A 836 3.05 48.76 -1.03
N PRO A 837 2.80 48.02 0.07
CA PRO A 837 1.43 47.71 0.52
C PRO A 837 0.80 48.82 1.39
N PRO A 838 -0.55 48.97 1.38
CA PRO A 838 -1.29 49.78 2.34
C PRO A 838 -1.76 48.95 3.55
N VAL A 839 -1.79 49.58 4.73
CA VAL A 839 -2.18 48.96 6.01
C VAL A 839 -3.52 49.50 6.51
N SER A 840 -4.35 48.63 7.06
CA SER A 840 -5.44 48.88 8.03
C SER A 840 -6.63 49.81 7.65
N ARG A 841 -7.82 49.19 7.60
CA ARG A 841 -9.08 49.52 8.32
C ARG A 841 -10.17 48.58 7.78
N ALA A 842 -11.25 48.19 8.46
CA ALA A 842 -11.72 48.10 9.85
C ALA A 842 -13.21 47.69 9.72
N ASN A 843 -13.81 47.04 10.72
CA ASN A 843 -15.17 46.50 10.68
C ASN A 843 -16.28 47.51 10.30
N SER A 844 -17.31 47.04 9.58
CA SER A 844 -18.72 47.10 10.01
C SER A 844 -19.59 46.28 9.04
N ASP A 845 -20.28 45.19 9.41
CA ASP A 845 -21.44 44.98 10.31
C ASP A 845 -22.84 45.17 9.66
N GLN A 846 -23.64 44.10 9.75
CA GLN A 846 -25.12 44.01 9.92
C GLN A 846 -26.17 44.53 8.89
N GLY A 847 -27.23 43.71 8.73
CA GLY A 847 -28.55 44.02 8.17
C GLY A 847 -28.70 43.81 6.65
N SER A 848 -29.85 43.49 6.05
CA SER A 848 -31.21 43.11 6.52
C SER A 848 -32.04 42.61 5.29
N VAL A 849 -33.25 42.02 5.30
CA VAL A 849 -34.24 41.68 6.34
C VAL A 849 -35.15 40.52 5.83
N PHE A 850 -36.10 40.03 6.64
CA PHE A 850 -37.13 39.03 6.28
C PHE A 850 -38.17 39.49 5.22
N GLY A 851 -38.67 38.53 4.42
CA GLY A 851 -40.11 38.39 4.17
C GLY A 851 -40.64 38.54 2.73
N SER A 852 -41.26 37.48 2.19
CA SER A 852 -42.71 37.43 1.86
C SER A 852 -43.10 36.05 1.28
N ALA A 853 -44.40 35.76 1.18
CA ALA A 853 -44.95 34.43 0.92
C ALA A 853 -45.74 34.31 -0.40
N ARG A 854 -46.15 33.07 -0.71
CA ARG A 854 -47.04 32.56 -1.79
C ARG A 854 -46.47 32.39 -3.20
N GLY A 855 -46.43 31.12 -3.62
CA GLY A 855 -46.39 30.63 -5.00
C GLY A 855 -46.51 29.10 -4.95
N LYS A 856 -47.42 28.50 -5.73
CA LYS A 856 -47.77 27.07 -5.63
C LYS A 856 -47.46 26.35 -6.95
N ASP A 857 -47.16 25.05 -6.84
CA ASP A 857 -47.07 24.04 -7.88
C ASP A 857 -45.82 24.10 -8.82
N GLY A 858 -45.04 23.00 -8.86
CA GLY A 858 -43.80 22.90 -9.65
C GLY A 858 -42.86 21.75 -9.24
N ILE A 859 -43.25 20.51 -9.53
CA ILE A 859 -42.45 19.26 -9.69
C ILE A 859 -41.07 19.18 -8.98
N LYS A 860 -40.94 18.27 -8.01
CA LYS A 860 -39.63 17.80 -7.53
C LYS A 860 -38.92 17.00 -8.64
N MET A 861 -37.73 17.43 -9.07
CA MET A 861 -36.71 16.55 -9.65
C MET A 861 -35.56 16.39 -8.67
N ALA A 862 -34.96 15.19 -8.65
CA ALA A 862 -33.94 14.80 -7.68
C ALA A 862 -32.61 15.55 -7.87
N GLY A 863 -31.91 15.82 -6.77
CA GLY A 863 -30.60 16.45 -6.76
C GLY A 863 -29.46 15.43 -6.73
N ASP A 864 -28.53 15.58 -7.67
CA ASP A 864 -27.08 15.34 -7.57
C ASP A 864 -26.53 14.51 -6.39
N ASP A 865 -26.61 13.17 -6.49
CA ASP A 865 -25.94 12.25 -5.56
C ASP A 865 -24.60 11.73 -6.13
N ARG A 866 -23.50 12.13 -5.47
CA ARG A 866 -22.16 11.55 -5.64
C ARG A 866 -22.04 10.30 -4.77
N PRO A 867 -21.33 9.24 -5.18
CA PRO A 867 -21.04 8.13 -4.29
C PRO A 867 -20.07 8.58 -3.19
N GLU A 868 -20.57 8.74 -1.96
CA GLU A 868 -19.76 9.06 -0.79
C GLU A 868 -18.82 7.90 -0.43
N ASN A 869 -17.62 8.22 0.10
CA ASN A 869 -16.66 7.20 0.52
C ASN A 869 -17.19 6.46 1.77
N PRO A 870 -17.40 5.13 1.72
CA PRO A 870 -18.01 4.40 2.83
C PRO A 870 -17.18 4.47 4.13
N LEU A 871 -15.86 4.61 4.03
CA LEU A 871 -15.01 4.77 5.22
C LEU A 871 -15.23 6.13 5.89
N VAL A 872 -15.42 7.20 5.09
CA VAL A 872 -15.75 8.53 5.61
C VAL A 872 -17.15 8.52 6.25
N ARG A 873 -18.11 7.82 5.64
CA ARG A 873 -19.44 7.62 6.24
C ARG A 873 -19.34 6.94 7.61
N LEU A 874 -18.52 5.89 7.75
CA LEU A 874 -18.29 5.23 9.03
C LEU A 874 -17.63 6.14 10.07
N GLU A 875 -16.65 6.96 9.70
CA GLU A 875 -16.07 7.96 10.62
C GLU A 875 -17.08 9.03 11.05
N GLN A 876 -17.97 9.45 10.14
CA GLN A 876 -19.07 10.36 10.44
C GLN A 876 -20.11 9.70 11.37
N THR A 877 -20.53 8.45 11.12
CA THR A 877 -21.41 7.69 12.00
C THR A 877 -20.81 7.49 13.38
N PHE A 878 -19.52 7.14 13.47
CA PHE A 878 -18.77 7.07 14.73
C PHE A 878 -18.81 8.41 15.48
N THR A 879 -18.55 9.51 14.78
CA THR A 879 -18.61 10.87 15.36
C THR A 879 -20.02 11.24 15.82
N GLY A 880 -21.05 10.81 15.10
CA GLY A 880 -22.45 10.92 15.49
C GLY A 880 -22.75 10.21 16.81
N TYR A 881 -22.30 8.95 16.97
CA TYR A 881 -22.43 8.24 18.25
C TYR A 881 -21.69 8.90 19.41
N VAL A 882 -20.47 9.40 19.17
CA VAL A 882 -19.70 10.16 20.18
C VAL A 882 -20.50 11.39 20.63
N ALA A 883 -21.04 12.18 19.69
CA ALA A 883 -21.85 13.35 20.01
C ALA A 883 -23.16 12.99 20.76
N SER A 884 -23.85 11.92 20.36
CA SER A 884 -25.05 11.43 21.05
C SER A 884 -24.77 10.98 22.49
N LEU A 885 -23.59 10.40 22.75
CA LEU A 885 -23.15 10.04 24.10
C LEU A 885 -22.71 11.28 24.92
N GLN A 886 -22.01 12.24 24.32
CA GLN A 886 -21.66 13.51 24.98
C GLN A 886 -22.89 14.31 25.41
N ASN A 887 -23.95 14.31 24.59
CA ASN A 887 -25.25 14.91 24.94
C ASN A 887 -25.96 14.23 26.13
N ARG A 888 -25.42 13.11 26.65
CA ARG A 888 -25.87 12.44 27.89
C ARG A 888 -24.89 12.61 29.06
N LYS A 889 -23.81 13.40 28.94
CA LYS A 889 -22.89 13.72 30.04
C LYS A 889 -23.67 14.19 31.28
N GLY A 890 -23.34 13.64 32.44
CA GLY A 890 -24.04 13.91 33.71
C GLY A 890 -25.34 13.14 33.93
N SER A 891 -25.88 12.46 32.91
CA SER A 891 -27.09 11.62 33.01
C SER A 891 -26.81 10.11 32.95
N ILE A 892 -25.57 9.68 32.72
CA ILE A 892 -25.19 8.27 32.65
C ILE A 892 -25.04 7.71 34.07
N VAL A 893 -25.96 6.83 34.46
CA VAL A 893 -25.90 6.07 35.72
C VAL A 893 -25.36 4.68 35.41
N GLY A 894 -24.35 4.20 36.15
CA GLY A 894 -23.70 2.91 35.91
C GLY A 894 -24.67 1.73 36.00
N ARG A 895 -25.72 1.83 36.83
CA ARG A 895 -26.80 0.82 36.87
C ARG A 895 -27.52 0.63 35.52
N MET A 896 -27.57 1.65 34.66
CA MET A 896 -28.12 1.51 33.30
C MET A 896 -27.14 0.73 32.41
N LEU A 897 -25.84 1.06 32.45
CA LEU A 897 -24.80 0.38 31.67
C LEU A 897 -24.56 -1.08 32.10
N LEU A 898 -24.77 -1.43 33.37
CA LEU A 898 -24.74 -2.83 33.85
C LEU A 898 -25.94 -3.65 33.34
N ASN A 899 -27.09 -3.01 33.16
CA ASN A 899 -28.33 -3.66 32.72
C ASN A 899 -28.57 -3.51 31.20
N ARG A 900 -27.59 -3.01 30.44
CA ARG A 900 -27.75 -2.66 29.02
C ARG A 900 -28.06 -3.87 28.11
N SER A 901 -27.83 -5.09 28.60
CA SER A 901 -28.30 -6.33 27.95
C SER A 901 -29.84 -6.50 27.95
N VAL A 902 -30.58 -5.60 28.59
CA VAL A 902 -32.04 -5.52 28.60
C VAL A 902 -32.54 -4.27 27.83
N ALA A 903 -31.65 -3.58 27.10
CA ALA A 903 -32.04 -2.50 26.19
C ALA A 903 -32.98 -3.03 25.09
N ASP A 904 -33.97 -2.23 24.69
CA ASP A 904 -34.92 -2.62 23.65
C ASP A 904 -34.22 -2.82 22.30
N GLU A 905 -34.16 -4.06 21.83
CA GLU A 905 -33.53 -4.42 20.56
C GLU A 905 -34.16 -3.70 19.36
N LEU A 906 -35.46 -3.35 19.41
CA LEU A 906 -36.11 -2.61 18.35
C LEU A 906 -35.51 -1.20 18.24
N SER A 907 -35.47 -0.47 19.35
CA SER A 907 -34.86 0.87 19.44
C SER A 907 -33.36 0.89 19.13
N VAL A 908 -32.62 -0.14 19.56
CA VAL A 908 -31.20 -0.31 19.22
C VAL A 908 -31.00 -0.46 17.71
N ASN A 909 -31.81 -1.31 17.05
CA ASN A 909 -31.72 -1.53 15.61
C ASN A 909 -32.18 -0.32 14.79
N ASP A 910 -33.22 0.38 15.24
CA ASP A 910 -33.74 1.60 14.60
C ASP A 910 -32.69 2.73 14.63
N LEU A 911 -32.07 2.98 15.80
CA LEU A 911 -30.97 3.94 15.93
C LEU A 911 -29.73 3.54 15.13
N TYR A 912 -29.38 2.24 15.11
CA TYR A 912 -28.27 1.71 14.32
C TYR A 912 -28.45 1.95 12.82
N ASN A 913 -29.63 1.65 12.28
CA ASN A 913 -29.91 1.85 10.87
C ASN A 913 -29.94 3.35 10.52
N ARG A 914 -30.61 4.19 11.34
CA ARG A 914 -30.66 5.65 11.10
C ARG A 914 -29.28 6.32 11.12
N LEU A 915 -28.41 6.00 12.07
CA LEU A 915 -27.09 6.65 12.13
C LEU A 915 -26.10 6.16 11.07
N ILE A 916 -26.35 4.99 10.45
CA ILE A 916 -25.61 4.50 9.26
C ILE A 916 -26.15 5.14 7.98
N GLU A 917 -27.46 5.30 7.86
CA GLU A 917 -28.11 5.95 6.70
C GLU A 917 -27.86 7.45 6.69
N SER A 918 -28.06 8.13 7.82
CA SER A 918 -27.81 9.56 8.03
C SER A 918 -26.89 9.79 9.23
N PRO A 919 -25.56 9.88 9.00
CA PRO A 919 -24.64 10.36 10.02
C PRO A 919 -25.06 11.74 10.54
N PHE A 920 -24.93 11.96 11.85
CA PHE A 920 -25.34 13.18 12.58
C PHE A 920 -26.85 13.45 12.71
N ASP A 921 -27.73 12.45 12.48
CA ASP A 921 -29.12 12.53 12.96
C ASP A 921 -29.17 12.43 14.51
N LEU A 922 -28.92 13.57 15.16
CA LEU A 922 -28.94 13.70 16.62
C LEU A 922 -30.38 13.62 17.16
N ASP A 923 -31.38 14.03 16.37
CA ASP A 923 -32.79 13.99 16.75
C ASP A 923 -33.26 12.55 16.95
N ALA A 924 -32.82 11.59 16.12
CA ALA A 924 -33.06 10.16 16.33
C ALA A 924 -32.51 9.61 17.65
N SER A 925 -31.51 10.26 18.27
CA SER A 925 -30.98 9.89 19.58
C SER A 925 -31.62 10.65 20.75
N SER A 926 -32.34 11.74 20.46
CA SER A 926 -32.80 12.73 21.45
C SER A 926 -33.82 12.17 22.45
N GLU A 927 -34.67 11.23 22.02
CA GLU A 927 -35.69 10.57 22.84
C GLU A 927 -35.19 9.25 23.49
N LEU A 928 -34.01 8.76 23.11
CA LEU A 928 -33.50 7.44 23.53
C LEU A 928 -32.62 7.49 24.79
N GLY A 929 -32.69 6.40 25.58
CA GLY A 929 -31.88 6.20 26.77
C GLY A 929 -30.39 6.01 26.47
N ALA A 930 -29.52 6.41 27.40
CA ALA A 930 -28.07 6.31 27.25
C ALA A 930 -27.59 4.84 27.10
N ASP A 931 -28.32 3.89 27.68
CA ASP A 931 -28.14 2.45 27.50
C ASP A 931 -28.42 2.00 26.05
N VAL A 932 -29.52 2.45 25.44
CA VAL A 932 -29.86 2.15 24.03
C VAL A 932 -28.79 2.73 23.09
N ILE A 933 -28.38 3.99 23.32
CA ILE A 933 -27.33 4.64 22.52
C ILE A 933 -25.99 3.90 22.66
N PHE A 934 -25.61 3.51 23.87
CA PHE A 934 -24.37 2.78 24.13
C PHE A 934 -24.37 1.38 23.49
N VAL A 935 -25.48 0.65 23.53
CA VAL A 935 -25.59 -0.68 22.91
C VAL A 935 -25.60 -0.58 21.38
N ALA A 936 -26.23 0.45 20.81
CA ALA A 936 -26.15 0.72 19.38
C ALA A 936 -24.72 1.07 18.93
N PHE A 937 -23.97 1.83 19.74
CA PHE A 937 -22.55 2.12 19.51
C PHE A 937 -21.65 0.88 19.66
N GLU A 938 -21.91 0.04 20.67
CA GLU A 938 -21.25 -1.26 20.88
C GLU A 938 -21.48 -2.19 19.67
N LYS A 939 -22.71 -2.22 19.12
CA LYS A 939 -23.05 -2.94 17.89
C LYS A 939 -22.36 -2.36 16.65
N PHE A 940 -22.30 -1.03 16.52
CA PHE A 940 -21.60 -0.34 15.44
C PHE A 940 -20.09 -0.64 15.42
N ILE A 941 -19.42 -0.56 16.56
CA ILE A 941 -17.98 -0.88 16.66
C ILE A 941 -17.72 -2.35 16.31
N ARG A 942 -18.58 -3.28 16.77
CA ARG A 942 -18.38 -4.72 16.55
C ARG A 942 -18.68 -5.22 15.14
N ILE A 943 -19.65 -4.60 14.46
CA ILE A 943 -20.08 -5.04 13.12
C ILE A 943 -19.49 -4.07 12.09
N ALA A 944 -20.13 -2.92 11.87
CA ALA A 944 -19.81 -2.00 10.78
C ALA A 944 -18.37 -1.47 10.79
N TRP A 945 -17.82 -1.14 11.98
CA TRP A 945 -16.42 -0.70 12.08
C TRP A 945 -15.45 -1.87 11.93
N CYS A 946 -15.63 -2.95 12.71
CA CYS A 946 -14.70 -4.08 12.71
C CYS A 946 -14.59 -4.78 11.35
N GLU A 947 -15.70 -4.96 10.62
CA GLU A 947 -15.71 -5.58 9.29
C GLU A 947 -14.93 -4.78 8.23
N GLN A 948 -14.82 -3.45 8.38
CA GLN A 948 -14.24 -2.55 7.37
C GLN A 948 -12.87 -1.99 7.77
N MET A 949 -12.60 -1.80 9.07
CA MET A 949 -11.39 -1.16 9.61
C MET A 949 -10.64 -2.04 10.65
N GLY A 950 -11.17 -3.22 10.98
CA GLY A 950 -10.63 -4.06 12.05
C GLY A 950 -10.91 -3.50 13.46
N PRO A 951 -10.34 -4.12 14.51
CA PRO A 951 -10.52 -3.63 15.88
C PRO A 951 -9.83 -2.28 16.07
N ILE A 952 -10.50 -1.36 16.78
CA ILE A 952 -9.98 0.00 17.08
C ILE A 952 -8.59 -0.05 17.73
N MET A 953 -8.31 -1.05 18.57
CA MET A 953 -6.97 -1.42 19.00
C MET A 953 -6.89 -2.93 19.20
N THR A 954 -5.74 -3.54 18.87
CA THR A 954 -5.56 -4.98 19.03
C THR A 954 -5.35 -5.37 20.50
N LYS A 955 -5.82 -6.56 20.88
CA LYS A 955 -5.61 -7.12 22.23
C LYS A 955 -4.13 -7.19 22.60
N GLN A 956 -3.26 -7.56 21.65
CA GLN A 956 -1.81 -7.60 21.84
C GLN A 956 -1.22 -6.21 22.16
N ALA A 957 -1.71 -5.14 21.53
CA ALA A 957 -1.29 -3.77 21.85
C ALA A 957 -1.75 -3.35 23.26
N LEU A 958 -2.99 -3.66 23.62
CA LEU A 958 -3.52 -3.46 24.98
C LEU A 958 -2.72 -4.21 26.05
N ASP A 959 -2.38 -5.48 25.81
CA ASP A 959 -1.57 -6.31 26.71
C ASP A 959 -0.15 -5.72 26.87
N THR A 960 0.44 -5.23 25.77
CA THR A 960 1.77 -4.59 25.77
C THR A 960 1.76 -3.26 26.54
N LEU A 961 0.72 -2.45 26.38
CA LEU A 961 0.52 -1.21 27.13
C LEU A 961 0.33 -1.49 28.64
N LEU A 962 -0.50 -2.48 28.97
CA LEU A 962 -0.76 -2.93 30.34
C LEU A 962 0.52 -3.47 31.00
N GLU A 963 1.31 -4.27 30.29
CA GLU A 963 2.59 -4.78 30.78
C GLU A 963 3.59 -3.65 31.04
N ARG A 964 3.74 -2.68 30.12
CA ARG A 964 4.69 -1.58 30.29
C ARG A 964 4.27 -0.64 31.43
N MET A 965 2.97 -0.39 31.60
CA MET A 965 2.43 0.35 32.75
C MET A 965 2.79 -0.35 34.07
N ASN A 966 2.64 -1.68 34.14
CA ASN A 966 2.95 -2.47 35.33
C ASN A 966 4.46 -2.56 35.65
N ARG A 967 5.35 -2.46 34.64
CA ARG A 967 6.80 -2.64 34.80
C ARG A 967 7.56 -1.41 35.35
N GLN A 968 6.92 -0.24 35.53
CA GLN A 968 7.54 1.02 36.02
C GLN A 968 8.93 1.32 35.43
N VAL A 969 9.08 1.12 34.11
CA VAL A 969 10.35 1.32 33.40
C VAL A 969 10.68 2.82 33.34
N PRO A 970 11.94 3.26 33.58
CA PRO A 970 12.31 4.66 33.42
C PRO A 970 12.13 5.13 31.96
N GLY A 971 11.11 5.95 31.75
CA GLY A 971 10.71 6.52 30.47
C GLY A 971 9.29 7.11 30.58
N ASN A 972 8.94 8.08 29.75
CA ASN A 972 7.59 8.65 29.78
C ASN A 972 6.58 7.66 29.17
N PHE A 973 5.47 7.40 29.87
CA PHE A 973 4.42 6.49 29.40
C PHE A 973 3.79 7.01 28.10
N ALA A 974 3.57 8.33 27.99
CA ALA A 974 3.01 8.97 26.81
C ALA A 974 3.86 8.74 25.54
N ASP A 975 5.19 8.81 25.63
CA ASP A 975 6.08 8.58 24.50
C ASP A 975 5.95 7.14 23.96
N PHE A 976 5.63 6.18 24.83
CA PHE A 976 5.37 4.80 24.39
C PHE A 976 3.98 4.60 23.81
N VAL A 977 2.96 5.28 24.33
CA VAL A 977 1.62 5.29 23.70
C VAL A 977 1.74 5.88 22.29
N ASN A 978 2.43 7.01 22.14
CA ASN A 978 2.67 7.65 20.86
C ASN A 978 3.60 6.84 19.94
N PHE A 979 4.50 6.01 20.48
CA PHE A 979 5.24 5.02 19.69
C PHE A 979 4.31 3.92 19.15
N MET A 980 3.49 3.30 20.01
CA MET A 980 2.52 2.26 19.61
C MET A 980 1.48 2.76 18.60
N PHE A 981 1.10 4.04 18.67
CA PHE A 981 0.11 4.63 17.77
C PHE A 981 0.62 4.75 16.33
N LYS A 982 1.94 4.89 16.11
CA LYS A 982 2.51 4.97 14.75
C LYS A 982 2.24 3.72 13.91
N ASP A 983 2.03 2.58 14.55
CA ASP A 983 1.72 1.30 13.90
C ASP A 983 0.20 1.09 13.70
N MET A 984 -0.65 2.00 14.15
CA MET A 984 -2.12 1.94 13.99
C MET A 984 -2.59 2.75 12.77
N ALA A 985 -3.66 2.31 12.10
CA ALA A 985 -4.26 3.07 11.00
C ALA A 985 -4.82 4.43 11.48
N PRO A 986 -4.72 5.53 10.72
CA PRO A 986 -5.15 6.87 11.16
C PRO A 986 -6.62 7.01 11.56
N GLN A 987 -7.50 6.16 11.01
CA GLN A 987 -8.91 6.07 11.41
C GLN A 987 -9.03 5.44 12.81
N ASN A 988 -8.32 4.35 13.06
CA ASN A 988 -8.30 3.67 14.37
C ASN A 988 -7.55 4.49 15.43
N GLN A 989 -6.50 5.24 15.07
CA GLN A 989 -5.89 6.24 15.95
C GLN A 989 -6.91 7.31 16.37
N ARG A 990 -7.59 7.95 15.40
CA ARG A 990 -8.60 8.98 15.68
C ARG A 990 -9.78 8.43 16.50
N ALA A 991 -10.29 7.26 16.15
CA ALA A 991 -11.36 6.59 16.89
C ALA A 991 -10.94 6.23 18.33
N PHE A 992 -9.73 5.72 18.53
CA PHE A 992 -9.25 5.39 19.86
C PHE A 992 -9.00 6.64 20.73
N THR A 993 -8.36 7.67 20.18
CA THR A 993 -8.23 8.98 20.85
C THR A 993 -9.60 9.58 21.19
N ALA A 994 -10.57 9.49 20.28
CA ALA A 994 -11.94 9.94 20.54
C ALA A 994 -12.65 9.11 21.61
N LEU A 995 -12.43 7.79 21.69
CA LEU A 995 -12.95 6.95 22.78
C LEU A 995 -12.35 7.34 24.14
N ILE A 996 -11.04 7.62 24.23
CA ILE A 996 -10.41 8.02 25.49
C ILE A 996 -10.84 9.44 25.89
N LYS A 997 -10.91 10.39 24.94
CA LYS A 997 -11.44 11.74 25.21
C LYS A 997 -12.93 11.71 25.59
N LEU A 998 -13.74 10.86 24.97
CA LEU A 998 -15.13 10.62 25.36
C LEU A 998 -15.24 10.02 26.76
N LEU A 999 -14.43 9.00 27.08
CA LEU A 999 -14.41 8.40 28.43
C LEU A 999 -14.01 9.44 29.49
N ALA A 1000 -12.99 10.26 29.24
CA ALA A 1000 -12.58 11.34 30.12
C ALA A 1000 -13.70 12.35 30.36
N ASP A 1001 -14.36 12.81 29.29
CA ASP A 1001 -15.45 13.78 29.33
C ASP A 1001 -16.71 13.23 30.04
N LEU A 1002 -17.07 11.97 29.81
CA LEU A 1002 -18.19 11.32 30.50
C LEU A 1002 -17.87 11.04 31.98
N LEU A 1003 -16.63 10.65 32.31
CA LEU A 1003 -16.18 10.46 33.70
C LEU A 1003 -16.24 11.77 34.51
N ASP A 1004 -15.89 12.91 33.91
CA ASP A 1004 -16.06 14.24 34.53
C ASP A 1004 -17.54 14.55 34.88
N GLY A 1005 -18.48 13.94 34.16
CA GLY A 1005 -19.92 13.99 34.48
C GLY A 1005 -20.41 13.01 35.57
N CYS A 1006 -19.60 12.03 36.01
CA CYS A 1006 -20.07 11.00 36.95
C CYS A 1006 -19.99 11.44 38.42
N GLY A 1007 -21.12 11.42 39.12
CA GLY A 1007 -21.25 11.91 40.50
C GLY A 1007 -20.80 10.97 41.63
N ASN A 1008 -20.38 9.73 41.35
CA ASN A 1008 -19.84 8.81 42.36
C ASN A 1008 -18.85 7.79 41.79
N ASP A 1009 -17.98 7.25 42.65
CA ASP A 1009 -16.91 6.31 42.27
C ASP A 1009 -17.42 4.97 41.69
N GLY A 1010 -18.64 4.56 42.03
CA GLY A 1010 -19.24 3.33 41.52
C GLY A 1010 -19.63 3.43 40.05
N ASP A 1011 -20.32 4.52 39.68
CA ASP A 1011 -20.70 4.81 38.30
C ASP A 1011 -19.46 5.04 37.41
N ARG A 1012 -18.41 5.69 37.96
CA ARG A 1012 -17.10 5.84 37.28
C ARG A 1012 -16.49 4.48 36.93
N GLY A 1013 -16.39 3.57 37.90
CA GLY A 1013 -15.81 2.23 37.67
C GLY A 1013 -16.61 1.41 36.65
N ILE A 1014 -17.93 1.50 36.67
CA ILE A 1014 -18.80 0.83 35.69
C ILE A 1014 -18.62 1.42 34.29
N LEU A 1015 -18.49 2.74 34.17
CA LEU A 1015 -18.27 3.41 32.89
C LEU A 1015 -16.92 3.00 32.28
N THR A 1016 -15.83 2.99 33.07
CA THR A 1016 -14.51 2.52 32.61
C THR A 1016 -14.56 1.05 32.16
N VAL A 1017 -15.26 0.16 32.88
CA VAL A 1017 -15.46 -1.24 32.46
C VAL A 1017 -16.25 -1.32 31.14
N SER A 1018 -17.32 -0.53 31.00
CA SER A 1018 -18.15 -0.52 29.78
C SER A 1018 -17.34 -0.09 28.55
N PHE A 1019 -16.43 0.88 28.70
CA PHE A 1019 -15.49 1.27 27.63
C PHE A 1019 -14.41 0.20 27.37
N ALA A 1020 -13.95 -0.53 28.39
CA ALA A 1020 -13.07 -1.69 28.17
C ALA A 1020 -13.77 -2.81 27.36
N GLU A 1021 -15.08 -2.99 27.53
CA GLU A 1021 -15.92 -3.94 26.79
C GLU A 1021 -16.22 -3.52 25.33
N LEU A 1022 -16.00 -2.25 24.97
CA LEU A 1022 -15.96 -1.78 23.58
C LEU A 1022 -14.64 -2.16 22.86
N LEU A 1023 -13.56 -2.36 23.63
CA LEU A 1023 -12.22 -2.65 23.11
C LEU A 1023 -11.87 -4.15 23.17
N VAL A 1024 -12.36 -4.87 24.18
CA VAL A 1024 -12.02 -6.28 24.42
C VAL A 1024 -13.27 -7.13 24.67
N HIS A 1025 -13.45 -8.13 23.80
CA HIS A 1025 -14.66 -8.93 23.71
C HIS A 1025 -14.63 -10.22 24.54
N ASP A 1026 -13.44 -10.73 24.87
CA ASP A 1026 -13.24 -12.09 25.40
C ASP A 1026 -13.53 -12.22 26.92
N GLY A 1027 -14.45 -11.42 27.48
CA GLY A 1027 -14.76 -11.38 28.91
C GLY A 1027 -13.59 -10.95 29.83
N THR A 1028 -12.48 -10.51 29.26
CA THR A 1028 -11.24 -10.11 29.97
C THR A 1028 -11.08 -8.60 30.11
N ALA A 1029 -12.07 -7.81 29.67
CA ALA A 1029 -12.10 -6.35 29.70
C ALA A 1029 -11.73 -5.73 31.07
N GLN A 1030 -12.13 -6.39 32.17
CA GLN A 1030 -11.84 -5.96 33.54
C GLN A 1030 -10.33 -5.84 33.86
N ASN A 1031 -9.45 -6.51 33.11
CA ASN A 1031 -8.00 -6.43 33.30
C ASN A 1031 -7.42 -5.06 32.88
N TYR A 1032 -8.12 -4.32 32.00
CA TYR A 1032 -7.61 -3.08 31.39
C TYR A 1032 -8.13 -1.80 32.06
N ILE A 1033 -8.91 -1.89 33.14
CA ILE A 1033 -9.45 -0.73 33.89
C ILE A 1033 -8.32 0.23 34.28
N ASN A 1034 -7.27 -0.30 34.93
CA ASN A 1034 -6.11 0.49 35.37
C ASN A 1034 -5.38 1.18 34.20
N LEU A 1035 -5.39 0.58 33.01
CA LEU A 1035 -4.77 1.14 31.81
C LEU A 1035 -5.62 2.28 31.25
N LEU A 1036 -6.95 2.11 31.19
CA LEU A 1036 -7.86 3.17 30.76
C LEU A 1036 -7.87 4.35 31.72
N ASP A 1037 -7.89 4.12 33.03
CA ASP A 1037 -7.77 5.19 34.04
C ASP A 1037 -6.46 5.97 33.83
N ARG A 1038 -5.34 5.27 33.54
CA ARG A 1038 -4.05 5.93 33.27
C ARG A 1038 -4.02 6.71 31.95
N LEU A 1039 -4.66 6.20 30.90
CA LEU A 1039 -4.80 6.89 29.61
C LEU A 1039 -5.71 8.13 29.71
N VAL A 1040 -6.71 8.09 30.59
CA VAL A 1040 -7.56 9.25 30.93
C VAL A 1040 -6.79 10.28 31.76
N GLU A 1041 -6.02 9.86 32.77
CA GLU A 1041 -5.17 10.75 33.58
C GLU A 1041 -4.14 11.52 32.74
N ASP A 1042 -3.48 10.86 31.78
CA ASP A 1042 -2.47 11.46 30.91
C ASP A 1042 -3.06 11.98 29.58
N CYS A 1043 -4.39 11.98 29.39
CA CYS A 1043 -5.06 12.18 28.08
C CYS A 1043 -4.57 13.41 27.31
N ASP A 1044 -4.62 14.61 27.90
CA ASP A 1044 -4.20 15.86 27.25
C ASP A 1044 -2.69 15.84 26.92
N ARG A 1045 -1.88 15.15 27.73
CA ARG A 1045 -0.44 15.03 27.53
C ARG A 1045 -0.06 14.04 26.43
N ILE A 1046 -0.88 13.02 26.20
CA ILE A 1046 -0.65 12.01 25.15
C ILE A 1046 -1.18 12.53 23.81
N PHE A 1047 -2.37 13.16 23.80
CA PHE A 1047 -3.17 13.36 22.59
C PHE A 1047 -3.29 14.80 22.08
N ASP A 1048 -2.70 15.80 22.73
CA ASP A 1048 -2.65 17.17 22.22
C ASP A 1048 -1.29 17.48 21.56
N GLU A 1049 -1.19 17.26 20.25
CA GLU A 1049 -0.11 17.81 19.43
C GLU A 1049 -0.39 19.28 19.05
N PRO A 1050 0.63 20.16 19.09
CA PRO A 1050 0.52 21.53 18.57
C PRO A 1050 0.55 21.54 17.03
N GLY A 1051 -0.54 21.10 16.39
CA GLY A 1051 -0.68 21.10 14.93
C GLY A 1051 -1.84 20.29 14.36
N GLY A 1052 -2.49 19.42 15.14
CA GLY A 1052 -3.60 18.60 14.66
C GLY A 1052 -4.85 19.41 14.28
N ILE A 1053 -5.52 19.02 13.19
CA ILE A 1053 -6.82 19.59 12.80
C ILE A 1053 -7.85 19.22 13.88
N HIS A 1054 -8.19 20.20 14.71
CA HIS A 1054 -9.21 20.06 15.73
C HIS A 1054 -10.58 19.87 15.06
N LEU A 1055 -11.22 18.72 15.25
CA LEU A 1055 -12.63 18.52 14.90
C LEU A 1055 -13.51 19.30 15.88
N THR A 1056 -13.53 20.64 15.75
CA THR A 1056 -14.36 21.53 16.56
C THR A 1056 -15.83 21.40 16.22
N VAL A 1057 -16.52 20.45 16.86
CA VAL A 1057 -17.99 20.48 17.02
C VAL A 1057 -18.42 21.75 17.79
N GLN A 1058 -17.52 22.35 18.57
CA GLN A 1058 -17.78 23.55 19.38
C GLN A 1058 -18.16 24.81 18.58
N GLN A 1059 -17.72 24.98 17.32
CA GLN A 1059 -18.01 26.22 16.58
C GLN A 1059 -19.45 26.31 16.02
N ALA A 1060 -20.24 25.24 16.07
CA ALA A 1060 -21.64 25.25 15.63
C ALA A 1060 -22.67 25.51 16.75
N PHE A 1061 -22.27 25.42 18.04
CA PHE A 1061 -23.21 25.45 19.18
C PHE A 1061 -22.91 26.50 20.27
N GLU A 1062 -21.86 27.33 20.14
CA GLU A 1062 -21.53 28.41 21.09
C GLU A 1062 -22.48 29.64 21.05
N SER A 1063 -23.73 29.48 20.62
CA SER A 1063 -24.74 30.55 20.63
C SER A 1063 -25.94 30.28 21.53
N MET A 1064 -25.78 29.56 22.65
CA MET A 1064 -26.79 29.54 23.72
C MET A 1064 -26.33 29.07 25.12
N ASN A 1065 -25.15 29.48 25.61
CA ASN A 1065 -24.92 29.59 27.06
C ASN A 1065 -23.70 30.46 27.40
N SER A 1066 -23.85 31.38 28.36
CA SER A 1066 -22.81 32.37 28.68
C SER A 1066 -22.10 32.10 30.01
N ARG A 1067 -20.80 32.44 30.05
CA ARG A 1067 -19.95 32.67 31.24
C ARG A 1067 -19.53 31.45 32.09
N SER A 1068 -18.32 30.95 31.82
CA SER A 1068 -17.33 30.73 32.89
C SER A 1068 -15.90 30.82 32.33
N GLY A 1069 -15.21 31.93 32.58
CA GLY A 1069 -13.77 32.02 32.32
C GLY A 1069 -12.99 31.48 33.52
N LYS A 1070 -12.02 30.58 33.30
CA LYS A 1070 -11.13 30.10 34.36
C LYS A 1070 -9.69 30.47 34.07
N SER A 1071 -9.19 31.40 34.89
CA SER A 1071 -7.77 31.72 35.05
C SER A 1071 -7.03 30.56 35.72
N HIS A 1072 -5.88 30.16 35.18
CA HIS A 1072 -4.95 29.28 35.90
C HIS A 1072 -4.17 30.08 36.96
N THR A 1073 -4.69 30.09 38.18
CA THR A 1073 -3.93 30.40 39.40
C THR A 1073 -3.64 29.09 40.13
N GLY A 1074 -2.37 28.77 40.38
CA GLY A 1074 -2.01 27.58 41.15
C GLY A 1074 -2.22 27.78 42.66
N SER A 1075 -2.84 26.81 43.32
CA SER A 1075 -2.68 26.58 44.76
C SER A 1075 -2.84 25.10 45.13
N LEU A 1076 -2.07 24.66 46.12
CA LEU A 1076 -2.04 23.30 46.66
C LEU A 1076 -3.29 22.98 47.50
N THR A 1077 -3.41 21.70 47.91
CA THR A 1077 -4.45 21.11 48.82
C THR A 1077 -5.80 20.80 48.13
N SER A 1078 -6.43 19.61 48.26
CA SER A 1078 -6.10 18.39 49.01
C SER A 1078 -6.71 17.12 48.38
N ASN A 1079 -5.95 16.03 48.54
CA ASN A 1079 -6.39 14.63 48.51
C ASN A 1079 -7.71 14.32 49.27
N THR A 1080 -8.70 13.74 48.56
CA THR A 1080 -9.51 12.53 48.89
C THR A 1080 -10.24 12.11 47.59
N SER A 1081 -10.46 10.86 47.20
CA SER A 1081 -10.51 9.56 47.89
C SER A 1081 -10.17 8.39 46.94
N SER A 1082 -10.13 7.12 47.37
CA SER A 1082 -9.05 6.54 48.18
C SER A 1082 -9.11 4.99 48.23
N ILE A 1083 -8.21 4.30 47.49
CA ILE A 1083 -7.90 2.87 47.73
C ILE A 1083 -6.40 2.62 47.96
N ARG A 1084 -5.50 3.47 47.46
CA ARG A 1084 -4.01 3.32 47.56
C ARG A 1084 -3.37 3.54 48.96
N ARG A 1085 -4.09 3.33 50.07
CA ARG A 1085 -3.52 3.42 51.45
C ARG A 1085 -3.94 2.28 52.39
N LYS A 1086 -3.74 1.03 51.94
CA LYS A 1086 -3.43 -0.11 52.82
C LYS A 1086 -2.45 -1.01 52.08
N PHE A 1087 -1.48 -1.56 52.81
CA PHE A 1087 -0.27 -2.22 52.29
C PHE A 1087 0.69 -1.27 51.58
N GLY A 1088 1.47 -0.53 52.38
CA GLY A 1088 2.63 0.19 51.89
C GLY A 1088 3.83 -0.75 51.75
N PHE A 1089 4.51 -0.69 50.62
CA PHE A 1089 5.90 -1.11 50.46
C PHE A 1089 6.55 -0.15 49.47
N ASP A 1090 7.36 0.76 50.00
CA ASP A 1090 8.43 1.39 49.23
C ASP A 1090 9.67 1.47 50.12
N THR A 1091 10.84 1.30 49.51
CA THR A 1091 12.17 1.19 50.15
C THR A 1091 12.37 0.04 51.15
N LEU A 1092 13.00 -1.06 50.70
CA LEU A 1092 14.26 -1.57 51.30
C LEU A 1092 14.89 -2.70 50.45
N LEU A 1093 15.88 -2.30 49.65
CA LEU A 1093 17.16 -2.98 49.38
C LEU A 1093 17.30 -4.52 49.62
N ARG A 1094 17.57 -5.22 48.49
CA ARG A 1094 18.69 -6.18 48.29
C ARG A 1094 18.53 -7.65 48.77
N GLN A 1095 19.02 -8.54 47.89
CA GLN A 1095 19.40 -9.97 48.07
C GLN A 1095 18.36 -11.09 47.80
N ASN A 1096 18.66 -11.86 46.75
CA ASN A 1096 18.63 -13.33 46.59
C ASN A 1096 17.55 -14.23 47.25
N SER A 1097 17.02 -15.10 46.37
CA SER A 1097 16.85 -16.56 46.49
C SER A 1097 15.45 -17.17 46.70
N LYS A 1098 15.22 -18.22 45.89
CA LYS A 1098 14.37 -19.43 46.06
C LYS A 1098 12.86 -19.30 46.38
N ASN A 1099 12.10 -19.80 45.40
CA ASN A 1099 10.98 -20.75 45.49
C ASN A 1099 9.65 -20.44 46.22
N ASP A 1100 8.63 -21.11 45.66
CA ASP A 1100 7.35 -21.55 46.23
C ASP A 1100 6.20 -20.53 46.40
N SER A 1101 5.35 -20.56 45.38
CA SER A 1101 3.90 -20.86 45.42
C SER A 1101 2.93 -20.09 46.35
N GLU A 1102 1.85 -19.64 45.72
CA GLU A 1102 0.50 -19.45 46.29
C GLU A 1102 0.29 -18.39 47.39
N ARG A 1103 -0.19 -17.20 46.97
CA ARG A 1103 -1.20 -16.44 47.73
C ARG A 1103 -2.31 -15.87 46.82
N PRO A 1104 -3.55 -15.72 47.33
CA PRO A 1104 -4.74 -15.65 46.49
C PRO A 1104 -5.19 -14.21 46.15
N SER A 1105 -5.92 -14.07 45.04
CA SER A 1105 -6.46 -12.81 44.52
C SER A 1105 -7.78 -12.41 45.22
N VAL A 1106 -7.84 -11.15 45.67
CA VAL A 1106 -8.99 -10.60 46.45
C VAL A 1106 -10.17 -10.15 45.58
N TRP A 1107 -10.07 -10.21 44.25
CA TRP A 1107 -11.08 -9.68 43.31
C TRP A 1107 -11.93 -10.75 42.58
N ARG A 1108 -11.95 -12.00 43.07
CA ARG A 1108 -12.90 -13.04 42.60
C ARG A 1108 -14.12 -13.20 43.51
N THR A 1109 -14.88 -12.11 43.69
CA THR A 1109 -16.25 -12.16 44.22
C THR A 1109 -17.04 -10.99 43.66
N LEU A 1110 -17.69 -11.19 42.51
CA LEU A 1110 -18.96 -10.57 42.05
C LEU A 1110 -19.25 -10.95 40.57
N SER A 1111 -19.32 -12.24 40.24
CA SER A 1111 -19.65 -12.70 38.88
C SER A 1111 -20.26 -14.12 38.84
N LYS A 1112 -21.40 -14.32 39.53
CA LYS A 1112 -22.27 -15.49 39.33
C LYS A 1112 -23.74 -15.15 39.53
N HIS A 1113 -24.44 -14.78 38.46
CA HIS A 1113 -25.89 -14.97 38.27
C HIS A 1113 -26.12 -15.20 36.76
N GLY A 1114 -26.47 -16.44 36.41
CA GLY A 1114 -26.60 -16.91 35.02
C GLY A 1114 -26.55 -18.44 35.03
N ARG A 1115 -27.69 -19.09 34.80
CA ARG A 1115 -27.87 -20.53 35.02
C ARG A 1115 -27.65 -21.32 33.73
N HIS A 1116 -26.99 -22.46 33.83
CA HIS A 1116 -27.33 -23.65 33.04
C HIS A 1116 -27.62 -24.81 34.01
N PRO A 1117 -28.53 -25.75 33.66
CA PRO A 1117 -29.15 -26.65 34.64
C PRO A 1117 -28.27 -27.85 35.01
N ALA A 1118 -28.63 -28.50 36.11
CA ALA A 1118 -27.84 -29.54 36.77
C ALA A 1118 -28.27 -30.98 36.41
N SER A 1119 -27.32 -31.90 36.54
CA SER A 1119 -27.51 -33.25 37.06
C SER A 1119 -26.34 -33.49 38.01
N ALA A 1120 -26.49 -33.31 39.33
CA ALA A 1120 -27.16 -34.19 40.28
C ALA A 1120 -26.40 -35.52 40.47
N ASP A 1121 -25.64 -35.62 41.57
CA ASP A 1121 -25.82 -36.72 42.53
C ASP A 1121 -25.20 -36.45 43.91
N ALA A 1122 -25.87 -37.00 44.94
CA ALA A 1122 -25.48 -37.36 46.32
C ALA A 1122 -24.30 -36.67 47.08
N ALA A 1123 -24.34 -36.50 48.41
CA ALA A 1123 -25.40 -36.51 49.43
C ALA A 1123 -24.85 -36.00 50.79
N SER A 1124 -25.73 -35.57 51.71
CA SER A 1124 -25.69 -35.68 53.21
C SER A 1124 -24.33 -35.76 53.97
N SER A 1125 -24.11 -35.16 55.14
CA SER A 1125 -25.01 -34.47 56.10
C SER A 1125 -24.26 -33.93 57.33
N SER A 1126 -25.00 -33.24 58.22
CA SER A 1126 -24.74 -32.91 59.63
C SER A 1126 -24.16 -31.52 59.93
N SER A 1127 -24.65 -30.71 60.88
CA SER A 1127 -26.00 -30.48 61.44
C SER A 1127 -25.88 -29.50 62.62
N LEU A 1128 -26.74 -28.46 62.64
CA LEU A 1128 -27.46 -27.94 63.82
C LEU A 1128 -26.65 -27.12 64.88
N SER A 1129 -27.17 -26.06 65.52
CA SER A 1129 -28.56 -25.58 65.67
C SER A 1129 -28.69 -24.09 66.11
N LYS A 1130 -29.95 -23.58 66.11
CA LYS A 1130 -30.53 -22.48 66.95
C LYS A 1130 -30.18 -21.01 66.62
N MET A 1131 -31.10 -20.01 66.72
CA MET A 1131 -32.58 -20.00 66.89
C MET A 1131 -33.18 -18.58 66.68
N THR A 1132 -34.40 -18.47 66.12
CA THR A 1132 -35.47 -17.41 66.27
C THR A 1132 -35.13 -15.90 66.10
N SER A 1133 -35.86 -15.04 65.36
CA SER A 1133 -37.31 -14.81 65.08
C SER A 1133 -38.06 -13.79 65.97
N ALA A 1134 -38.35 -12.59 65.42
CA ALA A 1134 -39.53 -11.72 65.66
C ALA A 1134 -39.62 -10.70 64.49
N ARG A 1135 -40.72 -10.36 63.77
CA ARG A 1135 -42.14 -10.00 64.08
C ARG A 1135 -42.28 -8.68 64.87
N ALA A 1136 -43.21 -7.75 64.59
CA ALA A 1136 -44.40 -7.72 63.71
C ALA A 1136 -44.93 -6.27 63.44
N ARG A 1137 -46.17 -6.17 62.89
CA ARG A 1137 -47.05 -4.97 62.62
C ARG A 1137 -46.78 -4.28 61.27
N SER A 1138 -47.73 -4.01 60.36
CA SER A 1138 -49.19 -3.78 60.37
C SER A 1138 -49.66 -2.47 61.01
N ILE A 1139 -50.13 -1.52 60.20
CA ILE A 1139 -51.51 -0.99 60.19
C ILE A 1139 -51.75 -0.12 58.94
N ASP A 1140 -53.00 -0.19 58.48
CA ASP A 1140 -53.74 0.54 57.44
C ASP A 1140 -53.66 2.09 57.45
N SER A 1141 -53.93 2.71 56.29
CA SER A 1141 -54.68 3.97 56.14
C SER A 1141 -55.05 4.20 54.65
N GLY A 1142 -56.18 3.66 54.20
CA GLY A 1142 -56.87 4.15 52.97
C GLY A 1142 -57.30 5.62 53.10
N THR A 1143 -57.65 6.37 52.05
CA THR A 1143 -58.74 6.20 51.06
C THR A 1143 -58.71 7.43 50.10
N GLY A 1144 -59.35 7.51 48.93
CA GLY A 1144 -60.13 6.56 48.13
C GLY A 1144 -60.97 7.25 47.02
N THR A 1145 -61.43 6.47 46.04
CA THR A 1145 -62.60 6.70 45.14
C THR A 1145 -62.61 7.78 44.03
N GLN A 1146 -63.43 7.49 43.01
CA GLN A 1146 -63.60 8.15 41.70
C GLN A 1146 -64.80 9.16 41.66
N PRO A 1147 -65.15 9.83 40.53
CA PRO A 1147 -65.58 11.24 40.54
C PRO A 1147 -67.09 11.56 40.67
N GLY A 1148 -67.38 12.82 41.02
CA GLY A 1148 -68.70 13.48 40.96
C GLY A 1148 -68.57 15.03 40.97
N PRO A 1149 -69.52 15.81 40.41
CA PRO A 1149 -69.17 17.07 39.73
C PRO A 1149 -69.40 18.41 40.45
N ASN A 1150 -68.67 19.44 39.98
CA ASN A 1150 -68.97 20.89 39.95
C ASN A 1150 -69.41 21.63 41.23
N LYS A 1151 -68.51 22.47 41.78
CA LYS A 1151 -68.66 23.95 41.82
C LYS A 1151 -67.44 24.71 42.39
N LEU A 1152 -67.29 25.97 41.98
CA LEU A 1152 -66.32 26.99 42.45
C LEU A 1152 -66.30 27.10 44.00
N ARG A 1153 -65.20 27.46 44.70
CA ARG A 1153 -64.60 28.82 44.75
C ARG A 1153 -63.48 28.94 45.83
N ARG A 1154 -62.23 29.27 45.43
CA ARG A 1154 -61.14 30.10 46.11
C ARG A 1154 -60.83 29.96 47.65
N PRO A 1155 -59.64 30.44 48.14
CA PRO A 1155 -58.28 30.42 47.58
C PRO A 1155 -57.13 30.19 48.62
N GLY A 1156 -55.88 29.94 48.16
CA GLY A 1156 -54.63 30.11 48.93
C GLY A 1156 -54.28 28.95 49.89
N CYS A 1157 -53.01 28.70 50.26
CA CYS A 1157 -51.75 29.36 49.90
C CYS A 1157 -50.58 28.35 49.98
N GLN A 1158 -49.57 28.57 49.12
CA GLN A 1158 -48.22 27.95 49.06
C GLN A 1158 -48.17 26.42 48.84
#